data_AF-A0AAJ8MB71-F1
#
_entry.id   AF-A0AAJ8MB71-F1
#
_cell.length_a   1.000
_cell.length_b   1.000
_cell.length_c   1.000
_cell.angle_alpha   90.00
_cell.angle_beta   90.00
_cell.angle_gamma   90.00
#
_symmetry.space_group_name_H-M   'P 1'
#
loop_
_entity.id
_entity.type
_entity.pdbx_description
1 polymer ?
#
loop_
_entity_poly.entity_id
_entity_poly.type
_entity_poly.pdbx_seq_one_letter_code
_entity_poly.pdbx_strand_id
1 'polypeptide(L)'
;MPPAASSSSSSTWVEPTKDDKPPKDADLKTAWAFLQVGVEHMMSRMHLGMSYSYYILLFTAVYDFCTQPGKASQPFSANRGGASLQGSDLYRSLHNWLSEHCKKMRVDSENLSDLELLKFYATQWDRYTTGARYVNKLFNYLNKHWVKREKDEGRKEVYTVYTLALVAWKQNFFRHFTVSSAGMSRLTQAVLRQIEQQRDGEVIDSTLLKKVIDSYVSLGLDEADAQRQNLDVYREYFQTPFLSTTEHYYRAESAAFVGSNSVSDYMKKAEARLQEEADRVNLYLHDSTRTDLKVKCENVLIAEHNNIMWNEFQSLLDADRVDDLSRMYGLLSRIVGGLDPLREKFGEHVKKAGQAAVEKVLPAPGATTETGKAETLDPKAYIEALLEVHSKYTEVVEGPFRAEMGFNKSLDQACRDFCNQNAAATTSTRSPELLASYCDQLLRKSNKDLDAESLEAALNQTMIIFKFIDDKDVFQKFYQKKLAQRLVGSLSASDDSESSMITKLKEVSGFDYTNKLSRMFTDVNLSKDLSERFKDKERTQGVSIDIDFSPLVLGTNFWPLAPQQTDFNIPREIRSTFDRFTAFHNEVHQGRKLTWLWHVSKNELRTTYLPQKYIFMTSSYQMAILTQFNENDSLSYNEILTGTKIAEGILKPQLALLVKAKVLLQEGENYDLNLNFKSKKIRVQLNQAVKSEQKQEAKEVLQAVDEDRKFIYQATIVRLMKGRKTMQHQALIQEVTAQISSKFTPKIPEIKKAIDYLIDKEYLERSAESNNT
;
A
#
# COMPACT_ATOMS: atom_id res chain seq x y z
N MET A 1 -18.24 -57.92 -48.83
CA MET A 1 -18.25 -58.91 -49.94
C MET A 1 -18.42 -58.15 -51.26
N PRO A 2 -17.83 -58.63 -52.36
CA PRO A 2 -17.09 -57.91 -53.43
C PRO A 2 -18.01 -57.28 -54.53
N PRO A 3 -17.51 -56.65 -55.64
CA PRO A 3 -16.12 -56.40 -56.06
C PRO A 3 -15.78 -54.95 -56.47
N ALA A 4 -14.47 -54.71 -56.56
CA ALA A 4 -13.83 -53.59 -57.23
C ALA A 4 -14.04 -53.65 -58.75
N ALA A 5 -14.35 -52.49 -59.35
CA ALA A 5 -14.22 -52.25 -60.78
C ALA A 5 -13.08 -51.25 -61.01
N SER A 6 -11.98 -51.77 -61.54
CA SER A 6 -10.89 -51.04 -62.17
C SER A 6 -11.38 -50.30 -63.41
N SER A 7 -11.00 -49.03 -63.60
CA SER A 7 -10.23 -48.55 -64.77
C SER A 7 -10.31 -47.02 -64.94
N SER A 8 -9.20 -46.32 -64.68
CA SER A 8 -8.73 -45.23 -65.56
C SER A 8 -7.27 -44.90 -65.23
N SER A 9 -6.36 -45.57 -65.94
CA SER A 9 -4.97 -45.16 -66.28
C SER A 9 -4.18 -44.36 -65.24
N SER A 10 -3.50 -45.06 -64.33
CA SER A 10 -2.28 -44.54 -63.71
C SER A 10 -1.18 -44.52 -64.79
N SER A 11 -0.98 -43.36 -65.43
CA SER A 11 0.28 -43.09 -66.13
C SER A 11 1.38 -43.17 -65.07
N THR A 12 2.15 -44.26 -65.09
CA THR A 12 3.38 -44.39 -64.33
C THR A 12 4.26 -43.22 -64.74
N TRP A 13 4.44 -42.26 -63.84
CA TRP A 13 5.30 -41.11 -64.09
C TRP A 13 6.72 -41.65 -64.32
N VAL A 14 7.26 -41.42 -65.51
CA VAL A 14 8.64 -41.72 -65.86
C VAL A 14 9.42 -40.42 -65.81
N GLU A 15 10.52 -40.43 -65.05
CA GLU A 15 11.35 -39.25 -64.89
C GLU A 15 12.05 -38.91 -66.23
N PRO A 16 11.92 -37.67 -66.74
CA PRO A 16 12.56 -37.27 -67.97
C PRO A 16 14.08 -37.44 -67.90
N THR A 17 14.64 -38.00 -68.97
CA THR A 17 16.07 -38.28 -69.11
C THR A 17 16.81 -37.12 -69.76
N LYS A 18 18.13 -37.23 -69.90
CA LYS A 18 18.97 -36.20 -70.54
C LYS A 18 18.55 -35.92 -71.99
N ASP A 19 17.98 -36.91 -72.68
CA ASP A 19 17.54 -36.81 -74.07
C ASP A 19 16.24 -35.99 -74.20
N ASP A 20 15.46 -35.89 -73.12
CA ASP A 20 14.24 -35.11 -73.04
C ASP A 20 14.49 -33.63 -72.69
N LYS A 21 15.75 -33.27 -72.38
CA LYS A 21 16.12 -31.89 -72.07
C LYS A 21 15.99 -31.02 -73.33
N PRO A 22 15.31 -29.87 -73.27
CA PRO A 22 15.20 -28.97 -74.41
C PRO A 22 16.58 -28.51 -74.89
N PRO A 23 16.79 -28.35 -76.22
CA PRO A 23 18.01 -27.78 -76.78
C PRO A 23 18.34 -26.42 -76.17
N LYS A 24 19.63 -26.06 -76.19
CA LYS A 24 20.13 -24.78 -75.68
C LYS A 24 19.61 -23.54 -76.45
N ASP A 25 18.85 -23.70 -77.51
CA ASP A 25 18.25 -22.62 -78.30
C ASP A 25 16.73 -22.79 -78.47
N ALA A 26 16.12 -23.62 -77.62
CA ALA A 26 14.69 -23.90 -77.60
C ALA A 26 13.86 -22.63 -77.37
N ASP A 27 12.71 -22.54 -78.05
CA ASP A 27 11.75 -21.47 -77.85
C ASP A 27 11.05 -21.58 -76.47
N LEU A 28 10.40 -20.49 -76.04
CA LEU A 28 9.70 -20.43 -74.74
C LEU A 28 8.71 -21.58 -74.57
N LYS A 29 7.99 -21.95 -75.65
CA LYS A 29 6.97 -23.01 -75.60
C LYS A 29 7.58 -24.37 -75.29
N THR A 30 8.70 -24.73 -75.93
CA THR A 30 9.38 -26.00 -75.71
C THR A 30 10.11 -26.03 -74.37
N ALA A 31 10.80 -24.94 -74.00
CA ALA A 31 11.48 -24.83 -72.71
C ALA A 31 10.49 -24.86 -71.53
N TRP A 32 9.38 -24.13 -71.62
CA TRP A 32 8.34 -24.12 -70.60
C TRP A 32 7.60 -25.44 -70.50
N ALA A 33 7.32 -26.14 -71.60
CA ALA A 33 6.68 -27.46 -71.55
C ALA A 33 7.48 -28.46 -70.70
N PHE A 34 8.82 -28.46 -70.83
CA PHE A 34 9.70 -29.28 -70.00
C PHE A 34 9.74 -28.81 -68.52
N LEU A 35 9.88 -27.50 -68.29
CA LEU A 35 9.92 -26.92 -66.94
C LEU A 35 8.59 -27.07 -66.20
N GLN A 36 7.46 -26.97 -66.91
CA GLN A 36 6.11 -27.11 -66.37
C GLN A 36 5.90 -28.50 -65.76
N VAL A 37 6.41 -29.56 -66.40
CA VAL A 37 6.34 -30.93 -65.84
C VAL A 37 7.12 -31.01 -64.53
N GLY A 38 8.30 -30.40 -64.47
CA GLY A 38 9.11 -30.32 -63.24
C GLY A 38 8.43 -29.50 -62.13
N VAL A 39 7.84 -28.35 -62.47
CA VAL A 39 7.09 -27.50 -61.54
C VAL A 39 5.85 -28.21 -61.02
N GLU A 40 5.07 -28.88 -61.89
CA GLU A 40 3.91 -29.67 -61.50
C GLU A 40 4.31 -30.80 -60.54
N HIS A 41 5.44 -31.47 -60.80
CA HIS A 41 5.96 -32.51 -59.92
C HIS A 41 6.31 -31.99 -58.53
N MET A 42 7.04 -30.87 -58.46
CA MET A 42 7.42 -30.24 -57.18
C MET A 42 6.23 -29.70 -56.38
N MET A 43 5.18 -29.23 -57.07
CA MET A 43 4.00 -28.61 -56.44
C MET A 43 2.90 -29.62 -56.10
N SER A 44 2.75 -30.70 -56.87
CA SER A 44 1.61 -31.63 -56.76
C SER A 44 2.01 -33.07 -56.39
N ARG A 45 3.24 -33.52 -56.72
CA ARG A 45 3.66 -34.92 -56.64
C ARG A 45 4.91 -35.15 -55.79
N MET A 46 5.11 -34.32 -54.77
CA MET A 46 6.30 -34.36 -53.91
C MET A 46 6.57 -35.72 -53.24
N HIS A 47 5.51 -36.49 -52.94
CA HIS A 47 5.62 -37.81 -52.32
C HIS A 47 6.34 -38.85 -53.19
N LEU A 48 6.45 -38.64 -54.50
CA LEU A 48 7.14 -39.55 -55.41
C LEU A 48 8.67 -39.35 -55.41
N GLY A 49 9.18 -38.30 -54.75
CA GLY A 49 10.60 -37.94 -54.80
C GLY A 49 11.04 -37.43 -56.17
N MET A 50 12.25 -36.88 -56.24
CA MET A 50 12.88 -36.42 -57.50
C MET A 50 14.36 -36.80 -57.47
N SER A 51 14.90 -37.36 -58.56
CA SER A 51 16.33 -37.64 -58.62
C SER A 51 17.13 -36.35 -58.70
N TYR A 52 18.33 -36.37 -58.10
CA TYR A 52 19.25 -35.24 -58.19
C TYR A 52 19.62 -34.94 -59.66
N SER A 53 19.75 -35.98 -60.49
CA SER A 53 19.97 -35.84 -61.93
C SER A 53 18.88 -35.02 -62.62
N TYR A 54 17.60 -35.33 -62.36
CA TYR A 54 16.50 -34.60 -62.99
C TYR A 54 16.37 -33.17 -62.46
N TYR A 55 16.57 -32.96 -61.14
CA TYR A 55 16.62 -31.61 -60.57
C TYR A 55 17.69 -30.74 -61.25
N ILE A 56 18.90 -31.29 -61.47
CA ILE A 56 19.97 -30.59 -62.17
C ILE A 56 19.61 -30.34 -63.63
N LEU A 57 18.93 -31.25 -64.32
CA LEU A 57 18.45 -31.01 -65.69
C LEU A 57 17.47 -29.84 -65.75
N LEU A 58 16.51 -29.77 -64.83
CA LEU A 58 15.56 -28.66 -64.71
C LEU A 58 16.28 -27.34 -64.39
N PHE A 59 17.21 -27.34 -63.43
CA PHE A 59 17.99 -26.15 -63.07
C PHE A 59 18.83 -25.66 -64.25
N THR A 60 19.47 -26.58 -64.97
CA THR A 60 20.27 -26.26 -66.15
C THR A 60 19.39 -25.75 -67.28
N ALA A 61 18.16 -26.25 -67.45
CA ALA A 61 17.21 -25.72 -68.42
C ALA A 61 16.78 -24.28 -68.09
N VAL A 62 16.53 -23.95 -66.81
CA VAL A 62 16.28 -22.56 -66.38
C VAL A 62 17.50 -21.67 -66.65
N TYR A 63 18.70 -22.14 -66.32
CA TYR A 63 19.96 -21.41 -66.56
C TYR A 63 20.19 -21.18 -68.06
N ASP A 64 20.13 -22.23 -68.88
CA ASP A 64 20.34 -22.14 -70.33
C ASP A 64 19.34 -21.18 -70.96
N PHE A 65 18.06 -21.20 -70.55
CA PHE A 65 17.06 -20.27 -71.05
C PHE A 65 17.28 -18.82 -70.61
N CYS A 66 17.76 -18.59 -69.38
CA CYS A 66 18.02 -17.23 -68.88
C CYS A 66 19.36 -16.63 -69.38
N THR A 67 20.26 -17.45 -69.93
CA THR A 67 21.60 -17.03 -70.38
C THR A 67 21.73 -16.94 -71.90
N GLN A 68 20.71 -17.35 -72.65
CA GLN A 68 20.72 -17.26 -74.10
C GLN A 68 20.73 -15.80 -74.58
N PRO A 69 21.58 -15.44 -75.56
CA PRO A 69 21.41 -14.19 -76.30
C PRO A 69 20.16 -14.35 -77.18
N GLY A 70 19.10 -13.59 -76.87
CA GLY A 70 17.83 -13.70 -77.60
C GLY A 70 18.00 -13.69 -79.12
N LYS A 71 17.34 -14.64 -79.82
CA LYS A 71 17.21 -14.60 -81.28
C LYS A 71 16.52 -13.27 -81.63
N ALA A 72 17.17 -12.45 -82.46
CA ALA A 72 16.62 -11.19 -82.93
C ALA A 72 15.31 -11.44 -83.71
N SER A 73 14.18 -11.21 -83.05
CA SER A 73 12.87 -11.15 -83.69
C SER A 73 12.38 -9.70 -83.63
N GLN A 74 12.51 -9.03 -84.78
CA GLN A 74 11.99 -7.72 -85.20
C GLN A 74 12.27 -6.46 -84.36
N PRO A 75 12.51 -5.30 -85.03
CA PRO A 75 13.01 -4.10 -84.38
C PRO A 75 11.87 -3.27 -83.78
N PHE A 76 11.67 -3.39 -82.47
CA PHE A 76 11.06 -2.29 -81.71
C PHE A 76 11.83 -2.12 -80.39
N SER A 77 12.52 -0.98 -80.30
CA SER A 77 13.29 -0.48 -79.16
C SER A 77 14.77 -0.88 -79.07
N ALA A 78 15.62 0.03 -79.55
CA ALA A 78 17.05 0.08 -79.24
C ALA A 78 17.25 0.52 -77.78
N ASN A 79 17.37 -0.44 -76.86
CA ASN A 79 18.16 -0.36 -75.60
C ASN A 79 17.95 -1.51 -74.60
N ARG A 80 17.17 -2.56 -74.91
CA ARG A 80 16.98 -3.70 -73.98
C ARG A 80 17.68 -4.95 -74.52
N GLY A 81 18.73 -5.40 -73.83
CA GLY A 81 19.47 -6.61 -74.19
C GLY A 81 18.60 -7.87 -74.11
N GLY A 82 18.84 -8.83 -75.01
CA GLY A 82 18.01 -10.04 -75.21
C GLY A 82 17.80 -10.95 -73.98
N ALA A 83 18.66 -10.85 -72.96
CA ALA A 83 18.50 -11.58 -71.68
C ALA A 83 17.35 -11.03 -70.79
N SER A 84 16.87 -9.79 -71.03
CA SER A 84 15.78 -9.17 -70.26
C SER A 84 14.39 -9.69 -70.64
N LEU A 85 14.15 -9.97 -71.94
CA LEU A 85 12.88 -10.50 -72.44
C LEU A 85 12.64 -11.95 -72.00
N GLN A 86 13.65 -12.81 -72.12
CA GLN A 86 13.52 -14.24 -71.80
C GLN A 86 13.24 -14.49 -70.30
N GLY A 87 13.84 -13.70 -69.40
CA GLY A 87 13.55 -13.76 -67.97
C GLY A 87 12.11 -13.35 -67.63
N SER A 88 11.60 -12.31 -68.30
CA SER A 88 10.22 -11.83 -68.14
C SER A 88 9.18 -12.85 -68.62
N ASP A 89 9.44 -13.49 -69.75
CA ASP A 89 8.53 -14.49 -70.33
C ASP A 89 8.43 -15.76 -69.47
N LEU A 90 9.56 -16.19 -68.90
CA LEU A 90 9.61 -17.33 -67.98
C LEU A 90 8.91 -17.01 -66.66
N TYR A 91 9.10 -15.80 -66.12
CA TYR A 91 8.41 -15.31 -64.92
C TYR A 91 6.89 -15.27 -65.11
N ARG A 92 6.43 -14.75 -66.24
CA ARG A 92 5.00 -14.68 -66.59
C ARG A 92 4.39 -16.07 -66.76
N SER A 93 5.11 -17.00 -67.41
CA SER A 93 4.65 -18.38 -67.58
C SER A 93 4.49 -19.10 -66.24
N LEU A 94 5.44 -18.89 -65.31
CA LEU A 94 5.36 -19.39 -63.95
C LEU A 94 4.21 -18.76 -63.16
N HIS A 95 4.01 -17.44 -63.26
CA HIS A 95 2.90 -16.75 -62.60
C HIS A 95 1.53 -17.25 -63.09
N ASN A 96 1.37 -17.45 -64.39
CA ASN A 96 0.14 -17.98 -64.99
C ASN A 96 -0.14 -19.39 -64.48
N TRP A 97 0.87 -20.27 -64.45
CA TRP A 97 0.72 -21.63 -63.96
C TRP A 97 0.35 -21.66 -62.46
N LEU A 98 1.01 -20.86 -61.63
CA LEU A 98 0.68 -20.74 -60.19
C LEU A 98 -0.76 -20.27 -60.00
N SER A 99 -1.21 -19.30 -60.81
CA SER A 99 -2.58 -18.78 -60.78
C SER A 99 -3.61 -19.84 -61.20
N GLU A 100 -3.36 -20.57 -62.28
CA GLU A 100 -4.24 -21.68 -62.72
C GLU A 100 -4.28 -22.83 -61.71
N HIS A 101 -3.16 -23.17 -61.11
CA HIS A 101 -3.09 -24.20 -60.07
C HIS A 101 -3.94 -23.81 -58.85
N CYS A 102 -3.82 -22.57 -58.37
CA CYS A 102 -4.66 -22.04 -57.30
C CYS A 102 -6.16 -22.04 -57.66
N LYS A 103 -6.51 -21.73 -58.92
CA LYS A 103 -7.90 -21.78 -59.40
C LYS A 103 -8.47 -23.20 -59.47
N LYS A 104 -7.65 -24.21 -59.80
CA LYS A 104 -8.09 -25.62 -59.75
C LYS A 104 -8.40 -26.03 -58.31
N MET A 105 -7.51 -25.73 -57.38
CA MET A 105 -7.70 -26.00 -55.95
C MET A 105 -8.93 -25.29 -55.37
N ARG A 106 -9.28 -24.12 -55.91
CA ARG A 106 -10.49 -23.38 -55.54
C ARG A 106 -11.74 -24.22 -55.79
N VAL A 107 -11.87 -24.84 -56.96
CA VAL A 107 -13.05 -25.66 -57.31
C VAL A 107 -13.23 -26.82 -56.32
N ASP A 108 -12.13 -27.47 -55.94
CA ASP A 108 -12.15 -28.57 -54.97
C ASP A 108 -12.62 -28.14 -53.57
N SER A 109 -12.51 -26.85 -53.23
CA SER A 109 -12.89 -26.31 -51.92
C SER A 109 -14.30 -25.74 -51.83
N GLU A 110 -15.01 -25.57 -52.95
CA GLU A 110 -16.32 -24.91 -52.97
C GLU A 110 -17.37 -25.63 -52.12
N ASN A 111 -17.35 -26.98 -52.14
CA ASN A 111 -18.29 -27.85 -51.43
C ASN A 111 -17.90 -28.16 -49.97
N LEU A 112 -16.72 -27.72 -49.51
CA LEU A 112 -16.24 -28.00 -48.15
C LEU A 112 -16.67 -26.91 -47.16
N SER A 113 -16.99 -27.30 -45.93
CA SER A 113 -17.40 -26.38 -44.87
C SER A 113 -16.72 -26.68 -43.53
N ASP A 114 -16.70 -25.68 -42.65
CA ASP A 114 -16.22 -25.79 -41.27
C ASP A 114 -14.89 -26.55 -41.11
N LEU A 115 -14.85 -27.62 -40.31
CA LEU A 115 -13.63 -28.36 -39.99
C LEU A 115 -13.00 -29.04 -41.22
N GLU A 116 -13.82 -29.54 -42.15
CA GLU A 116 -13.33 -30.16 -43.38
C GLU A 116 -12.64 -29.13 -44.28
N LEU A 117 -13.19 -27.91 -44.34
CA LEU A 117 -12.58 -26.80 -45.04
C LEU A 117 -11.23 -26.41 -44.40
N LEU A 118 -11.14 -26.36 -43.07
CA LEU A 118 -9.88 -26.06 -42.38
C LEU A 118 -8.81 -27.12 -42.65
N LYS A 119 -9.16 -28.40 -42.54
CA LYS A 119 -8.25 -29.52 -42.81
C LYS A 119 -7.75 -29.46 -44.25
N PHE A 120 -8.66 -29.29 -45.21
CA PHE A 120 -8.31 -29.14 -46.61
C PHE A 120 -7.36 -27.96 -46.82
N TYR A 121 -7.73 -26.76 -46.35
CA TYR A 121 -6.92 -25.56 -46.51
C TYR A 121 -5.51 -25.74 -45.93
N ALA A 122 -5.39 -26.28 -44.71
CA ALA A 122 -4.10 -26.48 -44.05
C ALA A 122 -3.21 -27.51 -44.78
N THR A 123 -3.77 -28.64 -45.22
CA THR A 123 -3.04 -29.63 -46.02
C THR A 123 -2.57 -29.04 -47.35
N GLN A 124 -3.45 -28.28 -48.00
CA GLN A 124 -3.14 -27.60 -49.25
C GLN A 124 -2.08 -26.51 -49.10
N TRP A 125 -2.16 -25.72 -48.03
CA TRP A 125 -1.20 -24.67 -47.69
C TRP A 125 0.20 -25.24 -47.44
N ASP A 126 0.30 -26.30 -46.64
CA ASP A 126 1.59 -26.95 -46.34
C ASP A 126 2.23 -27.53 -47.60
N ARG A 127 1.44 -28.24 -48.43
CA ARG A 127 1.88 -28.76 -49.71
C ARG A 127 2.34 -27.65 -50.66
N TYR A 128 1.53 -26.61 -50.82
CA TYR A 128 1.78 -25.52 -51.76
C TYR A 128 3.00 -24.69 -51.35
N THR A 129 3.12 -24.32 -50.07
CA THR A 129 4.26 -23.53 -49.58
C THR A 129 5.56 -24.33 -49.58
N THR A 130 5.51 -25.62 -49.25
CA THR A 130 6.67 -26.51 -49.35
C THR A 130 7.11 -26.68 -50.81
N GLY A 131 6.17 -26.92 -51.72
CA GLY A 131 6.43 -26.98 -53.16
C GLY A 131 7.03 -25.66 -53.69
N ALA A 132 6.46 -24.53 -53.28
CA ALA A 132 6.93 -23.20 -53.66
C ALA A 132 8.37 -22.93 -53.20
N ARG A 133 8.81 -23.48 -52.05
CA ARG A 133 10.23 -23.38 -51.62
C ARG A 133 11.16 -24.13 -52.57
N TYR A 134 10.76 -25.31 -53.05
CA TYR A 134 11.54 -26.07 -54.02
C TYR A 134 11.58 -25.38 -55.39
N VAL A 135 10.43 -24.90 -55.87
CA VAL A 135 10.35 -24.11 -57.11
C VAL A 135 11.18 -22.83 -57.00
N ASN A 136 11.16 -22.15 -55.85
CA ASN A 136 12.01 -20.98 -55.62
C ASN A 136 13.51 -21.30 -55.70
N LYS A 137 13.95 -22.48 -55.23
CA LYS A 137 15.34 -22.95 -55.39
C LYS A 137 15.65 -23.32 -56.84
N LEU A 138 14.71 -23.93 -57.55
CA LEU A 138 14.86 -24.26 -58.98
C LEU A 138 15.07 -22.99 -59.82
N PHE A 139 14.30 -21.94 -59.55
CA PHE A 139 14.39 -20.64 -60.23
C PHE A 139 15.36 -19.66 -59.56
N ASN A 140 16.32 -20.14 -58.76
CA ASN A 140 17.25 -19.27 -58.04
C ASN A 140 18.10 -18.38 -58.97
N TYR A 141 18.45 -18.88 -60.16
CA TYR A 141 19.15 -18.06 -61.16
C TYR A 141 18.29 -16.86 -61.62
N LEU A 142 17.01 -17.10 -61.91
CA LEU A 142 16.03 -16.06 -62.24
C LEU A 142 15.86 -15.06 -61.10
N ASN A 143 15.77 -15.54 -59.86
CA ASN A 143 15.70 -14.69 -58.66
C ASN A 143 16.94 -13.78 -58.50
N LYS A 144 18.14 -14.33 -58.69
CA LYS A 144 19.41 -13.60 -58.45
C LYS A 144 19.72 -12.56 -59.53
N HIS A 145 19.38 -12.83 -60.79
CA HIS A 145 19.82 -12.02 -61.91
C HIS A 145 18.70 -11.16 -62.53
N TRP A 146 17.53 -11.74 -62.80
CA TRP A 146 16.43 -11.01 -63.44
C TRP A 146 15.58 -10.31 -62.38
N VAL A 147 14.99 -11.03 -61.43
CA VAL A 147 14.12 -10.45 -60.39
C VAL A 147 14.84 -9.34 -59.62
N LYS A 148 16.10 -9.56 -59.22
CA LYS A 148 16.90 -8.54 -58.52
C LYS A 148 17.05 -7.27 -59.35
N ARG A 149 17.42 -7.37 -60.63
CA ARG A 149 17.58 -6.23 -61.52
C ARG A 149 16.28 -5.45 -61.69
N GLU A 150 15.17 -6.15 -61.88
CA GLU A 150 13.86 -5.54 -62.10
C GLU A 150 13.35 -4.80 -60.85
N LYS A 151 13.68 -5.32 -59.65
CA LYS A 151 13.44 -4.62 -58.37
C LYS A 151 14.34 -3.41 -58.21
N ASP A 152 15.64 -3.52 -58.56
CA ASP A 152 16.61 -2.42 -58.50
C ASP A 152 16.22 -1.28 -59.50
N GLU A 153 15.58 -1.62 -60.61
CA GLU A 153 14.99 -0.68 -61.59
C GLU A 153 13.66 -0.05 -61.12
N GLY A 154 13.18 -0.36 -59.92
CA GLY A 154 12.03 0.29 -59.28
C GLY A 154 10.66 -0.35 -59.58
N ARG A 155 10.59 -1.55 -60.18
CA ARG A 155 9.31 -2.24 -60.42
C ARG A 155 8.81 -2.94 -59.17
N LYS A 156 7.75 -2.38 -58.57
CA LYS A 156 7.16 -2.87 -57.31
C LYS A 156 6.33 -4.16 -57.44
N GLU A 157 5.90 -4.52 -58.66
CA GLU A 157 5.08 -5.70 -58.92
C GLU A 157 5.89 -6.97 -59.20
N VAL A 158 7.23 -6.89 -59.15
CA VAL A 158 8.12 -8.05 -59.38
C VAL A 158 8.62 -8.61 -58.06
N TYR A 159 8.19 -9.82 -57.76
CA TYR A 159 8.49 -10.55 -56.53
C TYR A 159 9.46 -11.71 -56.76
N THR A 160 10.18 -12.13 -55.72
CA THR A 160 10.89 -13.42 -55.73
C THR A 160 9.91 -14.57 -55.93
N VAL A 161 10.35 -15.67 -56.53
CA VAL A 161 9.44 -16.78 -56.91
C VAL A 161 8.61 -17.32 -55.74
N TYR A 162 9.19 -17.43 -54.53
CA TYR A 162 8.42 -17.80 -53.34
C TYR A 162 7.33 -16.79 -53.00
N THR A 163 7.67 -15.50 -53.00
CA THR A 163 6.72 -14.40 -52.74
C THR A 163 5.64 -14.32 -53.82
N LEU A 164 6.01 -14.55 -55.09
CA LEU A 164 5.08 -14.65 -56.21
C LEU A 164 4.06 -15.78 -56.01
N ALA A 165 4.50 -16.94 -55.51
CA ALA A 165 3.61 -18.04 -55.16
C ALA A 165 2.62 -17.65 -54.04
N LEU A 166 3.07 -16.90 -53.03
CA LEU A 166 2.21 -16.37 -51.97
C LEU A 166 1.22 -15.31 -52.49
N VAL A 167 1.64 -14.43 -53.40
CA VAL A 167 0.75 -13.47 -54.08
C VAL A 167 -0.32 -14.22 -54.90
N ALA A 168 0.08 -15.24 -55.67
CA ALA A 168 -0.84 -16.05 -56.45
C ALA A 168 -1.86 -16.79 -55.55
N TRP A 169 -1.41 -17.34 -54.41
CA TRP A 169 -2.29 -17.93 -53.41
C TRP A 169 -3.26 -16.90 -52.83
N LYS A 170 -2.75 -15.74 -52.42
CA LYS A 170 -3.56 -14.64 -51.86
C LYS A 170 -4.67 -14.22 -52.81
N GLN A 171 -4.33 -13.96 -54.07
CA GLN A 171 -5.25 -13.41 -55.07
C GLN A 171 -6.23 -14.44 -55.62
N ASN A 172 -5.77 -15.66 -55.92
CA ASN A 172 -6.57 -16.65 -56.66
C ASN A 172 -7.24 -17.71 -55.76
N PHE A 173 -6.79 -17.87 -54.52
CA PHE A 173 -7.33 -18.89 -53.60
C PHE A 173 -7.84 -18.27 -52.29
N PHE A 174 -6.99 -17.59 -51.52
CA PHE A 174 -7.39 -17.02 -50.22
C PHE A 174 -8.52 -15.99 -50.32
N ARG A 175 -8.41 -15.00 -51.23
CA ARG A 175 -9.46 -13.99 -51.47
C ARG A 175 -10.78 -14.58 -51.94
N HIS A 176 -10.81 -15.80 -52.47
CA HIS A 176 -12.10 -16.42 -52.81
C HIS A 176 -12.93 -16.72 -51.56
N PHE A 177 -12.28 -17.10 -50.45
CA PHE A 177 -12.98 -17.34 -49.18
C PHE A 177 -13.51 -16.05 -48.54
N THR A 178 -12.98 -14.88 -48.93
CA THR A 178 -13.33 -13.58 -48.35
C THR A 178 -14.55 -12.93 -49.00
N VAL A 179 -14.97 -13.37 -50.19
CA VAL A 179 -16.14 -12.85 -50.91
C VAL A 179 -17.40 -13.60 -50.46
N SER A 180 -17.83 -13.37 -49.22
CA SER A 180 -19.13 -13.83 -48.71
C SER A 180 -20.08 -12.65 -48.58
N SER A 181 -21.37 -12.86 -48.83
CA SER A 181 -22.43 -11.83 -48.74
C SER A 181 -22.59 -11.22 -47.33
N ALA A 182 -21.95 -11.81 -46.32
CA ALA A 182 -22.01 -11.40 -44.91
C ALA A 182 -20.76 -10.64 -44.41
N GLY A 183 -19.82 -10.26 -45.29
CA GLY A 183 -18.65 -9.46 -44.92
C GLY A 183 -17.55 -10.19 -44.13
N MET A 184 -17.74 -11.46 -43.75
CA MET A 184 -16.75 -12.32 -43.09
C MET A 184 -16.34 -13.49 -43.98
N SER A 185 -15.04 -13.81 -44.01
CA SER A 185 -14.51 -14.94 -44.75
C SER A 185 -15.03 -16.28 -44.21
N ARG A 186 -15.43 -17.20 -45.10
CA ARG A 186 -15.84 -18.58 -44.73
C ARG A 186 -14.75 -19.30 -43.93
N LEU A 187 -13.48 -19.05 -44.29
CA LEU A 187 -12.33 -19.62 -43.59
C LEU A 187 -12.20 -19.06 -42.18
N THR A 188 -12.34 -17.73 -42.03
CA THR A 188 -12.30 -17.08 -40.71
C THR A 188 -13.46 -17.55 -39.85
N GLN A 189 -14.67 -17.67 -40.39
CA GLN A 189 -15.84 -18.16 -39.66
C GLN A 189 -15.62 -19.58 -39.13
N ALA A 190 -15.04 -20.47 -39.93
CA ALA A 190 -14.71 -21.84 -39.50
C ALA A 190 -13.68 -21.85 -38.36
N VAL A 191 -12.63 -21.00 -38.43
CA VAL A 191 -11.66 -20.84 -37.34
C VAL A 191 -12.34 -20.34 -36.07
N LEU A 192 -13.18 -19.31 -36.16
CA LEU A 192 -13.86 -18.73 -35.00
C LEU A 192 -14.80 -19.72 -34.33
N ARG A 193 -15.51 -20.56 -35.09
CA ARG A 193 -16.36 -21.65 -34.55
C ARG A 193 -15.56 -22.67 -33.76
N GLN A 194 -14.37 -23.06 -34.23
CA GLN A 194 -13.49 -23.96 -33.47
C GLN A 194 -13.02 -23.30 -32.16
N ILE A 195 -12.72 -22.00 -32.18
CA ILE A 195 -12.35 -21.27 -30.96
C ILE A 195 -13.53 -21.20 -29.98
N GLU A 196 -14.75 -20.99 -30.47
CA GLU A 196 -15.98 -21.00 -29.67
C GLU A 196 -16.22 -22.37 -29.03
N GLN A 197 -16.14 -23.45 -29.79
CA GLN A 197 -16.21 -24.83 -29.28
C GLN A 197 -15.16 -25.10 -28.18
N GLN A 198 -13.94 -24.58 -28.35
CA GLN A 198 -12.91 -24.67 -27.32
C GLN A 198 -13.30 -23.92 -26.03
N ARG A 199 -13.95 -22.75 -26.13
CA ARG A 199 -14.44 -22.00 -24.96
C ARG A 199 -15.55 -22.75 -24.22
N ASP A 200 -16.34 -23.53 -24.94
CA ASP A 200 -17.37 -24.41 -24.39
C ASP A 200 -16.81 -25.71 -23.79
N GLY A 201 -15.49 -25.94 -23.90
CA GLY A 201 -14.78 -27.07 -23.31
C GLY A 201 -14.56 -28.25 -24.25
N GLU A 202 -14.84 -28.11 -25.55
CA GLU A 202 -14.56 -29.14 -26.55
C GLU A 202 -13.07 -29.21 -26.89
N VAL A 203 -12.58 -30.41 -27.23
CA VAL A 203 -11.18 -30.63 -27.64
C VAL A 203 -11.03 -30.31 -29.12
N ILE A 204 -10.17 -29.34 -29.43
CA ILE A 204 -9.87 -28.91 -30.79
C ILE A 204 -8.43 -29.21 -31.21
N ASP A 205 -8.19 -29.31 -32.52
CA ASP A 205 -6.84 -29.43 -33.07
C ASP A 205 -6.14 -28.06 -33.13
N SER A 206 -5.39 -27.75 -32.07
CA SER A 206 -4.62 -26.50 -31.96
C SER A 206 -3.53 -26.37 -33.03
N THR A 207 -2.99 -27.49 -33.53
CA THR A 207 -1.97 -27.49 -34.58
C THR A 207 -2.58 -27.08 -35.92
N LEU A 208 -3.80 -27.55 -36.20
CA LEU A 208 -4.54 -27.15 -37.38
C LEU A 208 -4.85 -25.65 -37.37
N LEU A 209 -5.37 -25.12 -36.25
CA LEU A 209 -5.64 -23.68 -36.13
C LEU A 209 -4.37 -22.84 -36.29
N LYS A 210 -3.28 -23.24 -35.64
CA LYS A 210 -1.99 -22.55 -35.77
C LYS A 210 -1.54 -22.46 -37.21
N LYS A 211 -1.59 -23.56 -37.96
CA LYS A 211 -1.22 -23.58 -39.39
C LYS A 211 -2.06 -22.63 -40.23
N VAL A 212 -3.37 -22.63 -40.00
CA VAL A 212 -4.29 -21.76 -40.73
C VAL A 212 -3.99 -20.30 -40.39
N ILE A 213 -3.84 -19.97 -39.10
CA ILE A 213 -3.56 -18.61 -38.62
C ILE A 213 -2.19 -18.08 -39.08
N ASP A 214 -1.15 -18.91 -39.00
CA ASP A 214 0.19 -18.60 -39.53
C ASP A 214 0.16 -18.31 -41.04
N SER A 215 -0.80 -18.89 -41.78
CA SER A 215 -1.01 -18.55 -43.19
C SER A 215 -1.49 -17.11 -43.37
N TYR A 216 -2.40 -16.59 -42.52
CA TYR A 216 -2.85 -15.20 -42.58
C TYR A 216 -1.69 -14.23 -42.36
N VAL A 217 -0.77 -14.57 -41.44
CA VAL A 217 0.46 -13.81 -41.19
C VAL A 217 1.39 -13.86 -42.40
N SER A 218 1.59 -15.05 -42.98
CA SER A 218 2.47 -15.24 -44.15
C SER A 218 1.97 -14.56 -45.43
N LEU A 219 0.66 -14.30 -45.54
CA LEU A 219 0.04 -13.61 -46.68
C LEU A 219 0.09 -12.07 -46.57
N GLY A 220 0.54 -11.56 -45.43
CA GLY A 220 0.85 -10.14 -45.23
C GLY A 220 2.22 -9.79 -45.82
N LEU A 221 2.23 -9.60 -47.15
CA LEU A 221 3.40 -9.19 -47.91
C LEU A 221 3.49 -7.65 -47.96
N ASP A 222 4.68 -7.10 -47.74
CA ASP A 222 4.97 -5.67 -47.92
C ASP A 222 5.43 -5.40 -49.37
N GLU A 223 4.79 -4.43 -50.03
CA GLU A 223 5.06 -4.06 -51.43
C GLU A 223 6.40 -3.35 -51.62
N ALA A 224 6.95 -2.74 -50.57
CA ALA A 224 8.24 -2.04 -50.58
C ALA A 224 9.40 -2.95 -50.16
N ASP A 225 9.18 -3.88 -49.22
CA ASP A 225 10.20 -4.81 -48.74
C ASP A 225 9.64 -6.21 -48.48
N ALA A 226 9.91 -7.13 -49.41
CA ALA A 226 9.48 -8.53 -49.32
C ALA A 226 10.09 -9.31 -48.12
N GLN A 227 11.05 -8.75 -47.39
CA GLN A 227 11.59 -9.34 -46.16
C GLN A 227 10.92 -8.80 -44.88
N ARG A 228 10.14 -7.71 -44.97
CA ARG A 228 9.42 -7.14 -43.84
C ARG A 228 8.08 -7.83 -43.65
N GLN A 229 7.85 -8.35 -42.44
CA GLN A 229 6.57 -8.96 -42.08
C GLN A 229 5.50 -7.88 -41.98
N ASN A 230 4.47 -7.95 -42.83
CA ASN A 230 3.28 -7.12 -42.73
C ASN A 230 2.15 -7.95 -42.10
N LEU A 231 1.38 -7.38 -41.17
CA LEU A 231 0.28 -8.07 -40.47
C LEU A 231 -1.11 -7.65 -40.96
N ASP A 232 -1.22 -6.86 -42.04
CA ASP A 232 -2.50 -6.32 -42.50
C ASP A 232 -3.54 -7.41 -42.80
N VAL A 233 -3.13 -8.49 -43.47
CA VAL A 233 -4.03 -9.62 -43.77
C VAL A 233 -4.50 -10.32 -42.49
N TYR A 234 -3.60 -10.50 -41.52
CA TYR A 234 -3.94 -11.05 -40.21
C TYR A 234 -4.90 -10.12 -39.45
N ARG A 235 -4.62 -8.81 -39.43
CA ARG A 235 -5.39 -7.79 -38.72
C ARG A 235 -6.81 -7.64 -39.26
N GLU A 236 -6.93 -7.52 -40.58
CA GLU A 236 -8.18 -7.28 -41.29
C GLU A 236 -9.07 -8.53 -41.29
N TYR A 237 -8.53 -9.67 -41.73
CA TYR A 237 -9.35 -10.86 -41.99
C TYR A 237 -9.49 -11.81 -40.80
N PHE A 238 -8.66 -11.69 -39.77
CA PHE A 238 -8.72 -12.55 -38.60
C PHE A 238 -8.82 -11.77 -37.28
N GLN A 239 -7.84 -10.93 -36.94
CA GLN A 239 -7.77 -10.28 -35.61
C GLN A 239 -9.01 -9.44 -35.32
N THR A 240 -9.45 -8.60 -36.25
CA THR A 240 -10.62 -7.72 -36.04
C THR A 240 -11.92 -8.53 -35.86
N PRO A 241 -12.26 -9.48 -36.75
CA PRO A 241 -13.36 -10.41 -36.53
C PRO A 241 -13.27 -11.21 -35.23
N PHE A 242 -12.07 -11.69 -34.88
CA PHE A 242 -11.81 -12.46 -33.67
C PHE A 242 -12.09 -11.65 -32.41
N LEU A 243 -11.56 -10.43 -32.32
CA LEU A 243 -11.78 -9.54 -31.19
C LEU A 243 -13.27 -9.19 -31.03
N SER A 244 -13.95 -8.88 -32.14
CA SER A 244 -15.39 -8.57 -32.15
C SER A 244 -16.23 -9.77 -31.67
N THR A 245 -15.98 -10.97 -32.21
CA THR A 245 -16.71 -12.18 -31.83
C THR A 245 -16.43 -12.57 -30.38
N THR A 246 -15.21 -12.36 -29.90
CA THR A 246 -14.82 -12.58 -28.51
C THR A 246 -15.54 -11.65 -27.54
N GLU A 247 -15.62 -10.36 -27.90
CA GLU A 247 -16.38 -9.38 -27.13
C GLU A 247 -17.87 -9.75 -27.05
N HIS A 248 -18.48 -10.14 -28.17
CA HIS A 248 -19.88 -10.59 -28.19
C HIS A 248 -20.12 -11.86 -27.36
N TYR A 249 -19.25 -12.85 -27.49
CA TYR A 249 -19.31 -14.11 -26.74
C TYR A 249 -19.26 -13.84 -25.23
N TYR A 250 -18.24 -13.11 -24.75
CA TYR A 250 -18.10 -12.85 -23.33
C TYR A 250 -19.15 -11.91 -22.77
N ARG A 251 -19.71 -11.00 -23.58
CA ARG A 251 -20.83 -10.16 -23.16
C ARG A 251 -22.07 -11.00 -22.90
N ALA A 252 -22.38 -11.95 -23.79
CA ALA A 252 -23.49 -12.88 -23.60
C ALA A 252 -23.26 -13.83 -22.42
N GLU A 253 -22.06 -14.43 -22.32
CA GLU A 253 -21.72 -15.36 -21.24
C GLU A 253 -21.75 -14.68 -19.87
N SER A 254 -21.13 -13.49 -19.75
CA SER A 254 -21.07 -12.75 -18.49
C SER A 254 -22.46 -12.29 -18.04
N ALA A 255 -23.27 -11.72 -18.93
CA ALA A 255 -24.63 -11.29 -18.61
C ALA A 255 -25.52 -12.46 -18.15
N ALA A 256 -25.45 -13.61 -18.83
CA ALA A 256 -26.17 -14.80 -18.43
C ALA A 256 -25.70 -15.33 -17.07
N PHE A 257 -24.38 -15.39 -16.85
CA PHE A 257 -23.81 -15.96 -15.63
C PHE A 257 -24.07 -15.10 -14.39
N VAL A 258 -23.97 -13.78 -14.52
CA VAL A 258 -24.27 -12.82 -13.44
C VAL A 258 -25.74 -12.86 -13.05
N GLY A 259 -26.65 -13.11 -14.01
CA GLY A 259 -28.08 -13.21 -13.74
C GLY A 259 -28.48 -14.45 -12.93
N SER A 260 -27.68 -15.51 -12.94
CA SER A 260 -28.02 -16.80 -12.31
C SER A 260 -27.13 -17.22 -11.13
N ASN A 261 -25.99 -16.58 -10.92
CA ASN A 261 -24.99 -17.00 -9.93
C ASN A 261 -24.55 -15.85 -9.02
N SER A 262 -23.81 -16.20 -7.96
CA SER A 262 -23.22 -15.21 -7.05
C SER A 262 -22.08 -14.42 -7.71
N VAL A 263 -21.83 -13.20 -7.21
CA VAL A 263 -20.71 -12.36 -7.66
C VAL A 263 -19.37 -13.03 -7.40
N SER A 264 -19.22 -13.76 -6.29
CA SER A 264 -17.99 -14.51 -5.99
C SER A 264 -17.70 -15.61 -7.01
N ASP A 265 -18.73 -16.33 -7.46
CA ASP A 265 -18.57 -17.34 -8.51
C ASP A 265 -18.27 -16.70 -9.86
N TYR A 266 -18.89 -15.54 -10.14
CA TYR A 266 -18.58 -14.76 -11.33
C TYR A 266 -17.12 -14.31 -11.36
N MET A 267 -16.58 -13.80 -10.25
CA MET A 267 -15.17 -13.38 -10.17
C MET A 267 -14.21 -14.54 -10.45
N LYS A 268 -14.47 -15.74 -9.89
CA LYS A 268 -13.69 -16.95 -10.19
C LYS A 268 -13.75 -17.31 -11.67
N LYS A 269 -14.95 -17.25 -12.27
CA LYS A 269 -15.12 -17.52 -13.69
C LYS A 269 -14.42 -16.49 -14.56
N ALA A 270 -14.51 -15.20 -14.24
CA ALA A 270 -13.83 -14.13 -14.97
C ALA A 270 -12.30 -14.29 -14.92
N GLU A 271 -11.74 -14.62 -13.76
CA GLU A 271 -10.31 -14.91 -13.60
C GLU A 271 -9.86 -16.10 -14.47
N ALA A 272 -10.61 -17.21 -14.44
CA ALA A 272 -10.33 -18.39 -15.25
C ALA A 272 -10.39 -18.06 -16.76
N ARG A 273 -11.43 -17.36 -17.23
CA ARG A 273 -11.57 -16.98 -18.64
C ARG A 273 -10.46 -16.06 -19.12
N LEU A 274 -10.03 -15.10 -18.30
CA LEU A 274 -8.89 -14.23 -18.63
C LEU A 274 -7.59 -15.03 -18.80
N GLN A 275 -7.37 -16.04 -17.95
CA GLN A 275 -6.21 -16.92 -18.04
C GLN A 275 -6.28 -17.81 -19.28
N GLU A 276 -7.45 -18.42 -19.56
CA GLU A 276 -7.67 -19.24 -20.75
C GLU A 276 -7.40 -18.46 -22.05
N GLU A 277 -7.86 -17.21 -22.16
CA GLU A 277 -7.58 -16.35 -23.32
C GLU A 277 -6.09 -16.01 -23.42
N ALA A 278 -5.41 -15.73 -22.30
CA ALA A 278 -3.97 -15.47 -22.30
C ALA A 278 -3.16 -16.69 -22.76
N ASP A 279 -3.55 -17.88 -22.32
CA ASP A 279 -2.93 -19.15 -22.74
C ASP A 279 -3.23 -19.47 -24.20
N ARG A 280 -4.43 -19.13 -24.69
CA ARG A 280 -4.78 -19.27 -26.11
C ARG A 280 -3.87 -18.47 -27.03
N VAL A 281 -3.47 -17.25 -26.61
CA VAL A 281 -2.50 -16.47 -27.38
C VAL A 281 -1.19 -17.25 -27.54
N ASN A 282 -0.71 -17.90 -26.49
CA ASN A 282 0.54 -18.66 -26.51
C ASN A 282 0.45 -19.93 -27.38
N LEU A 283 -0.74 -20.52 -27.51
CA LEU A 283 -0.93 -21.75 -28.26
C LEU A 283 -0.89 -21.54 -29.78
N TYR A 284 -1.69 -20.62 -30.32
CA TYR A 284 -1.90 -20.52 -31.77
C TYR A 284 -2.20 -19.11 -32.34
N LEU A 285 -2.19 -18.04 -31.53
CA LEU A 285 -2.41 -16.68 -32.04
C LEU A 285 -1.09 -15.93 -32.21
N HIS A 286 -1.10 -14.87 -33.02
CA HIS A 286 0.06 -13.98 -33.13
C HIS A 286 0.12 -13.04 -31.92
N ASP A 287 1.33 -12.80 -31.38
CA ASP A 287 1.55 -12.05 -30.13
C ASP A 287 1.04 -10.60 -30.19
N SER A 288 0.95 -10.00 -31.38
CA SER A 288 0.33 -8.67 -31.58
C SER A 288 -1.13 -8.59 -31.13
N THR A 289 -1.81 -9.74 -30.97
CA THR A 289 -3.21 -9.82 -30.52
C THR A 289 -3.33 -9.74 -29.01
N ARG A 290 -2.24 -10.01 -28.27
CA ARG A 290 -2.25 -10.14 -26.81
C ARG A 290 -2.82 -8.89 -26.14
N THR A 291 -2.32 -7.73 -26.51
CA THR A 291 -2.70 -6.46 -25.89
C THR A 291 -4.16 -6.13 -26.18
N ASP A 292 -4.58 -6.21 -27.44
CA ASP A 292 -5.95 -5.85 -27.85
C ASP A 292 -6.99 -6.82 -27.28
N LEU A 293 -6.67 -8.13 -27.27
CA LEU A 293 -7.53 -9.16 -26.68
C LEU A 293 -7.67 -8.94 -25.17
N LYS A 294 -6.55 -8.69 -24.48
CA LYS A 294 -6.55 -8.43 -23.04
C LYS A 294 -7.46 -7.24 -22.70
N VAL A 295 -7.30 -6.11 -23.40
CA VAL A 295 -8.12 -4.91 -23.17
C VAL A 295 -9.61 -5.19 -23.43
N LYS A 296 -9.94 -5.93 -24.48
CA LYS A 296 -11.33 -6.30 -24.80
C LYS A 296 -11.94 -7.21 -23.74
N CYS A 297 -11.22 -8.24 -23.30
CA CYS A 297 -11.69 -9.13 -22.24
C CYS A 297 -11.80 -8.41 -20.89
N GLU A 298 -10.84 -7.57 -20.52
CA GLU A 298 -10.91 -6.76 -19.28
C GLU A 298 -12.08 -5.78 -19.30
N ASN A 299 -12.39 -5.18 -20.46
CA ASN A 299 -13.57 -4.32 -20.59
C ASN A 299 -14.89 -5.10 -20.38
N VAL A 300 -15.07 -6.22 -21.06
CA VAL A 300 -16.35 -6.97 -21.05
C VAL A 300 -16.54 -7.78 -19.76
N LEU A 301 -15.49 -8.41 -19.24
CA LEU A 301 -15.55 -9.29 -18.06
C LEU A 301 -15.36 -8.53 -16.74
N ILE A 302 -14.89 -7.29 -16.76
CA ILE A 302 -14.61 -6.55 -15.53
C ILE A 302 -15.27 -5.17 -15.59
N ALA A 303 -15.01 -4.36 -16.62
CA ALA A 303 -15.46 -2.96 -16.62
C ALA A 303 -16.99 -2.82 -16.74
N GLU A 304 -17.65 -3.65 -17.56
CA GLU A 304 -19.11 -3.65 -17.68
C GLU A 304 -19.83 -4.11 -16.39
N HIS A 305 -19.14 -4.86 -15.51
CA HIS A 305 -19.71 -5.48 -14.31
C HIS A 305 -19.13 -4.94 -12.99
N ASN A 306 -18.34 -3.86 -13.04
CA ASN A 306 -17.65 -3.29 -11.88
C ASN A 306 -18.62 -2.87 -10.75
N ASN A 307 -19.79 -2.32 -11.09
CA ASN A 307 -20.80 -1.87 -10.13
C ASN A 307 -21.29 -3.01 -9.22
N ILE A 308 -21.43 -4.21 -9.78
CA ILE A 308 -21.91 -5.38 -9.05
C ILE A 308 -20.83 -5.85 -8.08
N MET A 309 -19.56 -5.88 -8.52
CA MET A 309 -18.41 -6.16 -7.64
C MET A 309 -18.30 -5.12 -6.51
N TRP A 310 -18.47 -3.84 -6.83
CA TRP A 310 -18.45 -2.77 -5.83
C TRP A 310 -19.56 -2.90 -4.79
N ASN A 311 -20.75 -3.34 -5.19
CA ASN A 311 -21.87 -3.54 -4.27
C ASN A 311 -21.65 -4.73 -3.32
N GLU A 312 -21.08 -5.83 -3.85
CA GLU A 312 -20.78 -7.01 -3.04
C GLU A 312 -19.59 -6.82 -2.08
N PHE A 313 -18.71 -5.84 -2.35
CA PHE A 313 -17.50 -5.61 -1.55
C PHE A 313 -17.76 -5.48 -0.04
N GLN A 314 -18.85 -4.81 0.37
CA GLN A 314 -19.19 -4.64 1.79
C GLN A 314 -19.54 -5.99 2.45
N SER A 315 -20.33 -6.81 1.76
CA SER A 315 -20.71 -8.17 2.20
C SER A 315 -19.49 -9.06 2.41
N LEU A 316 -18.51 -8.99 1.49
CA LEU A 316 -17.26 -9.76 1.59
C LEU A 316 -16.36 -9.30 2.73
N LEU A 317 -16.32 -7.99 3.01
CA LEU A 317 -15.60 -7.45 4.16
C LEU A 317 -16.25 -7.88 5.48
N ASP A 318 -17.57 -7.76 5.61
CA ASP A 318 -18.30 -8.12 6.82
C ASP A 318 -18.20 -9.63 7.13
N ALA A 319 -18.08 -10.47 6.10
CA ALA A 319 -17.93 -11.92 6.21
C ALA A 319 -16.46 -12.42 6.25
N ASP A 320 -15.48 -11.52 6.30
CA ASP A 320 -14.04 -11.83 6.32
C ASP A 320 -13.61 -12.81 5.19
N ARG A 321 -14.16 -12.65 3.98
CA ARG A 321 -13.90 -13.53 2.82
C ARG A 321 -12.61 -13.16 2.08
N VAL A 322 -11.47 -13.39 2.72
CA VAL A 322 -10.11 -13.02 2.27
C VAL A 322 -9.81 -13.41 0.81
N ASP A 323 -10.10 -14.65 0.40
CA ASP A 323 -9.80 -15.11 -0.97
C ASP A 323 -10.60 -14.36 -2.04
N ASP A 324 -11.86 -14.07 -1.75
CA ASP A 324 -12.74 -13.36 -2.70
C ASP A 324 -12.39 -11.87 -2.76
N LEU A 325 -11.94 -11.27 -1.65
CA LEU A 325 -11.37 -9.91 -1.61
C LEU A 325 -10.10 -9.81 -2.46
N SER A 326 -9.22 -10.82 -2.37
CA SER A 326 -7.98 -10.91 -3.17
C SER A 326 -8.28 -11.00 -4.67
N ARG A 327 -9.27 -11.83 -5.05
CA ARG A 327 -9.74 -11.92 -6.45
C ARG A 327 -10.35 -10.61 -6.93
N MET A 328 -11.21 -9.98 -6.13
CA MET A 328 -11.83 -8.70 -6.47
C MET A 328 -10.77 -7.63 -6.73
N TYR A 329 -9.76 -7.55 -5.85
CA TYR A 329 -8.61 -6.67 -6.05
C TYR A 329 -7.83 -7.00 -7.32
N GLY A 330 -7.53 -8.27 -7.57
CA GLY A 330 -6.81 -8.73 -8.77
C GLY A 330 -7.53 -8.44 -10.09
N LEU A 331 -8.86 -8.41 -10.08
CA LEU A 331 -9.68 -8.06 -11.24
C LEU A 331 -9.78 -6.53 -11.41
N LEU A 332 -10.18 -5.80 -10.36
CA LEU A 332 -10.43 -4.36 -10.46
C LEU A 332 -9.15 -3.51 -10.56
N SER A 333 -8.00 -4.02 -10.10
CA SER A 333 -6.69 -3.37 -10.29
C SER A 333 -6.27 -3.27 -11.76
N ARG A 334 -6.88 -4.06 -12.65
CA ARG A 334 -6.65 -4.01 -14.10
C ARG A 334 -7.35 -2.84 -14.77
N ILE A 335 -8.36 -2.26 -14.11
CA ILE A 335 -9.13 -1.12 -14.62
C ILE A 335 -8.60 0.17 -14.01
N VAL A 336 -8.38 1.17 -14.85
CA VAL A 336 -8.04 2.52 -14.40
C VAL A 336 -9.19 3.09 -13.55
N GLY A 337 -8.92 3.39 -12.29
CA GLY A 337 -9.91 3.90 -11.33
C GLY A 337 -10.84 2.82 -10.72
N GLY A 338 -10.62 1.54 -11.03
CA GLY A 338 -11.46 0.44 -10.52
C GLY A 338 -11.39 0.24 -8.99
N LEU A 339 -10.29 0.67 -8.36
CA LEU A 339 -10.03 0.52 -6.93
C LEU A 339 -10.50 1.69 -6.07
N ASP A 340 -10.80 2.85 -6.67
CA ASP A 340 -11.12 4.06 -5.89
C ASP A 340 -12.36 3.89 -5.00
N PRO A 341 -13.49 3.31 -5.49
CA PRO A 341 -14.65 3.04 -4.64
C PRO A 341 -14.38 2.00 -3.54
N LEU A 342 -13.46 1.05 -3.77
CA LEU A 342 -13.11 0.04 -2.77
C LEU A 342 -12.32 0.67 -1.63
N ARG A 343 -11.37 1.57 -1.94
CA ARG A 343 -10.58 2.28 -0.94
C ARG A 343 -11.47 3.12 -0.02
N GLU A 344 -12.45 3.83 -0.60
CA GLU A 344 -13.44 4.60 0.15
C GLU A 344 -14.30 3.72 1.07
N LYS A 345 -14.94 2.67 0.51
CA LYS A 345 -15.76 1.73 1.30
C LYS A 345 -14.96 1.02 2.38
N PHE A 346 -13.72 0.63 2.09
CA PHE A 346 -12.82 0.02 3.06
C PHE A 346 -12.51 0.99 4.20
N GLY A 347 -12.15 2.24 3.89
CA GLY A 347 -11.90 3.27 4.90
C GLY A 347 -13.12 3.51 5.80
N GLU A 348 -14.32 3.58 5.23
CA GLU A 348 -15.57 3.71 6.00
C GLU A 348 -15.85 2.50 6.88
N HIS A 349 -15.63 1.28 6.38
CA HIS A 349 -15.81 0.05 7.15
C HIS A 349 -14.84 -0.02 8.34
N VAL A 350 -13.55 0.27 8.12
CA VAL A 350 -12.54 0.32 9.18
C VAL A 350 -12.90 1.38 10.23
N LYS A 351 -13.36 2.56 9.79
CA LYS A 351 -13.82 3.63 10.69
C LYS A 351 -14.98 3.17 11.57
N LYS A 352 -16.00 2.52 10.99
CA LYS A 352 -17.15 1.98 11.75
C LYS A 352 -16.72 0.87 12.71
N ALA A 353 -15.84 -0.03 12.27
CA ALA A 353 -15.30 -1.09 13.11
C ALA A 353 -14.52 -0.55 14.30
N GLY A 354 -13.68 0.47 14.09
CA GLY A 354 -12.96 1.18 15.15
C GLY A 354 -13.89 1.85 16.16
N GLN A 355 -14.93 2.53 15.69
CA GLN A 355 -15.93 3.14 16.56
C GLN A 355 -16.70 2.09 17.38
N ALA A 356 -17.12 0.99 16.75
CA ALA A 356 -17.81 -0.11 17.42
C ALA A 356 -16.92 -0.84 18.45
N ALA A 357 -15.62 -0.99 18.18
CA ALA A 357 -14.68 -1.57 19.13
C ALA A 357 -14.57 -0.72 20.41
N VAL A 358 -14.50 0.61 20.26
CA VAL A 358 -14.49 1.53 21.42
C VAL A 358 -15.81 1.47 22.18
N GLU A 359 -16.95 1.41 21.49
CA GLU A 359 -18.28 1.30 22.12
C GLU A 359 -18.43 0.05 22.99
N LYS A 360 -17.84 -1.08 22.59
CA LYS A 360 -17.85 -2.32 23.40
C LYS A 360 -17.09 -2.21 24.71
N VAL A 361 -16.07 -1.35 24.76
CA VAL A 361 -15.21 -1.17 25.93
C VAL A 361 -15.71 -0.04 26.85
N LEU A 362 -16.71 0.74 26.39
CA LEU A 362 -17.32 1.76 27.23
C LEU A 362 -18.07 1.15 28.42
N PRO A 363 -17.88 1.68 29.64
CA PRO A 363 -18.69 1.26 30.78
C PRO A 363 -20.17 1.61 30.53
N ALA A 364 -21.07 0.69 30.89
CA ALA A 364 -22.50 0.89 30.68
C ALA A 364 -22.99 2.15 31.41
N PRO A 365 -23.92 2.94 30.84
CA PRO A 365 -24.41 4.15 31.49
C PRO A 365 -25.05 3.82 32.85
N GLY A 366 -24.43 4.31 33.93
CA GLY A 366 -24.86 4.06 35.30
C GLY A 366 -24.21 2.84 35.98
N ALA A 367 -23.26 2.16 35.33
CA ALA A 367 -22.52 1.05 35.92
C ALA A 367 -21.72 1.54 37.14
N THR A 368 -22.05 0.96 38.29
CA THR A 368 -21.32 1.14 39.54
C THR A 368 -20.56 -0.13 39.86
N THR A 369 -19.25 -0.02 40.10
CA THR A 369 -18.45 -1.12 40.69
C THR A 369 -19.09 -1.60 42.00
N GLU A 370 -18.75 -2.81 42.48
CA GLU A 370 -19.21 -3.39 43.76
C GLU A 370 -19.01 -2.45 44.99
N THR A 371 -18.20 -1.41 44.83
CA THR A 371 -17.95 -0.36 45.84
C THR A 371 -18.83 0.90 45.69
N GLY A 372 -19.88 0.88 44.87
CA GLY A 372 -20.80 1.99 44.63
C GLY A 372 -20.17 3.16 43.84
N LYS A 373 -19.09 2.93 43.10
CA LYS A 373 -18.39 3.97 42.32
C LYS A 373 -18.72 3.83 40.84
N ALA A 374 -19.00 4.95 40.17
CA ALA A 374 -19.11 5.02 38.72
C ALA A 374 -17.88 4.38 38.05
N GLU A 375 -18.13 3.43 37.16
CA GLU A 375 -17.09 2.72 36.43
C GLU A 375 -16.43 3.69 35.43
N THR A 376 -15.11 3.85 35.55
CA THR A 376 -14.31 4.70 34.66
C THR A 376 -13.67 3.83 33.59
N LEU A 377 -13.73 4.26 32.33
CA LEU A 377 -13.09 3.58 31.21
C LEU A 377 -11.63 3.23 31.54
N ASP A 378 -11.29 1.95 31.42
CA ASP A 378 -9.92 1.47 31.64
C ASP A 378 -9.03 1.86 30.45
N PRO A 379 -7.94 2.63 30.67
CA PRO A 379 -7.01 3.00 29.60
C PRO A 379 -6.42 1.79 28.85
N LYS A 380 -6.18 0.66 29.54
CA LYS A 380 -5.63 -0.54 28.91
C LYS A 380 -6.61 -1.12 27.90
N ALA A 381 -7.83 -1.44 28.33
CA ALA A 381 -8.85 -2.00 27.47
C ALA A 381 -9.16 -1.09 26.26
N TYR A 382 -9.15 0.23 26.46
CA TYR A 382 -9.36 1.19 25.37
C TYR A 382 -8.26 1.13 24.31
N ILE A 383 -6.99 1.15 24.71
CA ILE A 383 -5.87 1.11 23.75
C ILE A 383 -5.75 -0.25 23.07
N GLU A 384 -6.01 -1.35 23.79
CA GLU A 384 -6.03 -2.71 23.20
C GLU A 384 -7.11 -2.85 22.12
N ALA A 385 -8.31 -2.31 22.34
CA ALA A 385 -9.37 -2.30 21.31
C ALA A 385 -8.98 -1.54 20.04
N LEU A 386 -8.29 -0.39 20.17
CA LEU A 386 -7.79 0.36 19.00
C LEU A 386 -6.71 -0.42 18.24
N LEU A 387 -5.82 -1.09 18.98
CA LEU A 387 -4.74 -1.90 18.42
C LEU A 387 -5.26 -3.15 17.70
N GLU A 388 -6.27 -3.82 18.26
CA GLU A 388 -6.88 -5.01 17.64
C GLU A 388 -7.45 -4.68 16.26
N VAL A 389 -8.19 -3.56 16.16
CA VAL A 389 -8.74 -3.07 14.89
C VAL A 389 -7.63 -2.73 13.90
N HIS A 390 -6.61 -1.99 14.34
CA HIS A 390 -5.47 -1.66 13.48
C HIS A 390 -4.77 -2.93 12.96
N SER A 391 -4.43 -3.88 13.82
CA SER A 391 -3.74 -5.11 13.44
C SER A 391 -4.56 -5.95 12.47
N LYS A 392 -5.87 -6.16 12.75
CA LYS A 392 -6.76 -6.92 11.86
C LYS A 392 -6.77 -6.34 10.44
N TYR A 393 -6.95 -5.03 10.31
CA TYR A 393 -7.08 -4.42 8.99
C TYR A 393 -5.73 -4.19 8.30
N THR A 394 -4.62 -4.09 9.03
CA THR A 394 -3.28 -4.16 8.43
C THR A 394 -3.05 -5.51 7.75
N GLU A 395 -3.41 -6.63 8.39
CA GLU A 395 -3.32 -7.97 7.78
C GLU A 395 -4.17 -8.08 6.50
N VAL A 396 -5.37 -7.48 6.50
CA VAL A 396 -6.24 -7.43 5.30
C VAL A 396 -5.61 -6.62 4.17
N VAL A 397 -4.94 -5.50 4.48
CA VAL A 397 -4.26 -4.68 3.47
C VAL A 397 -2.99 -5.37 2.94
N GLU A 398 -2.21 -6.00 3.81
CA GLU A 398 -0.98 -6.71 3.43
C GLU A 398 -1.27 -8.00 2.65
N GLY A 399 -2.32 -8.73 3.02
CA GLY A 399 -2.74 -9.97 2.37
C GLY A 399 -3.53 -9.72 1.08
N PRO A 400 -4.88 -9.73 1.11
CA PRO A 400 -5.71 -9.62 -0.10
C PRO A 400 -5.40 -8.43 -0.99
N PHE A 401 -5.02 -7.28 -0.43
CA PHE A 401 -4.74 -6.05 -1.20
C PHE A 401 -3.25 -5.86 -1.53
N ARG A 402 -2.37 -6.82 -1.19
CA ARG A 402 -0.94 -6.83 -1.55
C ARG A 402 -0.19 -5.55 -1.16
N ALA A 403 -0.51 -4.98 0.00
CA ALA A 403 0.06 -3.75 0.53
C ALA A 403 -0.06 -2.52 -0.42
N GLU A 404 -1.16 -2.44 -1.18
CA GLU A 404 -1.42 -1.32 -2.09
C GLU A 404 -1.46 0.02 -1.34
N MET A 405 -0.79 1.04 -1.91
CA MET A 405 -0.59 2.34 -1.24
C MET A 405 -1.90 3.08 -0.94
N GLY A 406 -2.90 3.01 -1.83
CA GLY A 406 -4.20 3.64 -1.63
C GLY A 406 -5.04 3.00 -0.52
N PHE A 407 -5.03 1.68 -0.37
CA PHE A 407 -5.64 1.00 0.79
C PHE A 407 -4.90 1.31 2.09
N ASN A 408 -3.56 1.32 2.09
CA ASN A 408 -2.77 1.77 3.25
C ASN A 408 -3.09 3.21 3.66
N LYS A 409 -3.22 4.12 2.69
CA LYS A 409 -3.62 5.51 2.95
C LYS A 409 -5.04 5.58 3.55
N SER A 410 -5.95 4.74 3.08
CA SER A 410 -7.34 4.69 3.57
C SER A 410 -7.41 4.12 4.98
N LEU A 411 -6.61 3.08 5.28
CA LEU A 411 -6.41 2.54 6.63
C LEU A 411 -5.84 3.61 7.58
N ASP A 412 -4.74 4.26 7.18
CA ASP A 412 -4.11 5.31 7.98
C ASP A 412 -5.10 6.46 8.29
N GLN A 413 -5.91 6.87 7.31
CA GLN A 413 -6.92 7.90 7.51
C GLN A 413 -8.04 7.43 8.43
N ALA A 414 -8.55 6.21 8.25
CA ALA A 414 -9.58 5.64 9.12
C ALA A 414 -9.09 5.51 10.58
N CYS A 415 -7.84 5.07 10.77
CA CYS A 415 -7.18 5.01 12.08
C CYS A 415 -7.08 6.38 12.74
N ARG A 416 -6.70 7.44 12.00
CA ARG A 416 -6.74 8.82 12.52
C ARG A 416 -8.15 9.23 12.91
N ASP A 417 -9.14 8.94 12.07
CA ASP A 417 -10.52 9.31 12.32
C ASP A 417 -11.05 8.68 13.62
N PHE A 418 -10.96 7.35 13.79
CA PHE A 418 -11.51 6.70 14.99
C PHE A 418 -10.65 6.89 16.24
N CYS A 419 -9.34 7.16 16.12
CA CYS A 419 -8.50 7.49 17.29
C CYS A 419 -8.83 8.88 17.85
N ASN A 420 -9.19 9.84 16.99
CA ASN A 420 -9.47 11.22 17.39
C ASN A 420 -10.98 11.51 17.56
N GLN A 421 -11.86 10.70 16.97
CA GLN A 421 -13.31 10.82 17.06
C GLN A 421 -13.97 9.46 17.34
N ASN A 422 -14.41 9.25 18.57
CA ASN A 422 -15.15 8.06 18.97
C ASN A 422 -16.06 8.33 20.18
N ALA A 423 -16.87 7.34 20.55
CA ALA A 423 -17.82 7.45 21.66
C ALA A 423 -17.17 7.74 23.03
N ALA A 424 -15.91 7.32 23.24
CA ALA A 424 -15.14 7.62 24.46
C ALA A 424 -14.44 8.99 24.40
N ALA A 425 -14.11 9.46 23.20
CA ALA A 425 -13.37 10.67 22.91
C ALA A 425 -14.25 11.70 22.19
N THR A 426 -15.34 12.10 22.86
CA THR A 426 -16.18 13.22 22.41
C THR A 426 -15.42 14.55 22.36
N THR A 427 -14.29 14.63 23.08
CA THR A 427 -13.32 15.72 22.99
C THR A 427 -11.98 15.18 22.47
N SER A 428 -11.32 15.93 21.58
CA SER A 428 -10.02 15.56 20.98
C SER A 428 -8.90 15.32 22.02
N THR A 429 -9.11 15.79 23.25
CA THR A 429 -8.18 15.70 24.37
C THR A 429 -8.23 14.39 25.14
N ARG A 430 -9.29 13.58 24.97
CA ARG A 430 -9.51 12.38 25.79
C ARG A 430 -8.66 11.18 25.37
N SER A 431 -8.55 10.89 24.07
CA SER A 431 -7.66 9.83 23.57
C SER A 431 -6.19 10.05 23.96
N PRO A 432 -5.60 11.26 23.80
CA PRO A 432 -4.25 11.55 24.27
C PRO A 432 -4.06 11.33 25.78
N GLU A 433 -5.05 11.70 26.61
CA GLU A 433 -5.01 11.50 28.07
C GLU A 433 -5.02 10.01 28.46
N LEU A 434 -5.89 9.23 27.81
CA LEU A 434 -5.99 7.79 28.03
C LEU A 434 -4.71 7.08 27.59
N LEU A 435 -4.16 7.43 26.43
CA LEU A 435 -2.89 6.89 25.96
C LEU A 435 -1.75 7.20 26.94
N ALA A 436 -1.65 8.45 27.43
CA ALA A 436 -0.65 8.81 28.44
C ALA A 436 -0.85 8.07 29.77
N SER A 437 -2.10 7.77 30.13
CA SER A 437 -2.44 6.97 31.32
C SER A 437 -2.08 5.50 31.15
N TYR A 438 -2.28 4.94 29.95
CA TYR A 438 -1.86 3.58 29.62
C TYR A 438 -0.33 3.43 29.68
N CYS A 439 0.42 4.38 29.09
CA CYS A 439 1.89 4.40 29.23
C CYS A 439 2.34 4.43 30.70
N ASP A 440 1.65 5.21 31.53
CA ASP A 440 1.95 5.31 32.96
C ASP A 440 1.64 4.02 33.72
N GLN A 441 0.60 3.29 33.35
CA GLN A 441 0.31 1.96 33.91
C GLN A 441 1.42 0.96 33.53
N LEU A 442 1.84 0.95 32.27
CA LEU A 442 2.89 0.06 31.77
C LEU A 442 4.23 0.27 32.49
N LEU A 443 4.61 1.54 32.70
CA LEU A 443 5.93 1.94 33.21
C LEU A 443 6.03 1.99 34.74
N ARG A 444 4.99 1.62 35.50
CA ARG A 444 5.02 1.59 36.98
C ARG A 444 5.53 0.26 37.54
N LYS A 445 6.29 0.29 38.65
CA LYS A 445 6.77 -0.90 39.40
C LYS A 445 5.66 -1.87 39.85
N SER A 446 4.42 -1.39 39.94
CA SER A 446 3.27 -2.23 40.30
C SER A 446 2.89 -3.21 39.17
N ASN A 447 3.29 -2.92 37.93
CA ASN A 447 3.09 -3.79 36.79
C ASN A 447 4.15 -4.90 36.78
N LYS A 448 4.02 -5.86 37.71
CA LYS A 448 4.96 -6.99 37.87
C LYS A 448 4.72 -8.12 36.86
N ASP A 449 3.69 -8.00 36.04
CA ASP A 449 3.17 -9.10 35.22
C ASP A 449 3.80 -9.16 33.81
N LEU A 450 4.58 -8.16 33.40
CA LEU A 450 5.25 -8.13 32.08
C LEU A 450 6.76 -8.27 32.23
N ASP A 451 7.35 -9.14 31.42
CA ASP A 451 8.80 -9.21 31.23
C ASP A 451 9.28 -8.04 30.35
N ALA A 452 10.60 -7.86 30.27
CA ALA A 452 11.20 -6.73 29.56
C ALA A 452 10.85 -6.73 28.05
N GLU A 453 10.75 -7.91 27.43
CA GLU A 453 10.43 -8.06 26.01
C GLU A 453 8.97 -7.71 25.72
N SER A 454 8.02 -8.23 26.51
CA SER A 454 6.60 -7.89 26.34
C SER A 454 6.33 -6.42 26.65
N LEU A 455 7.03 -5.83 27.63
CA LEU A 455 6.93 -4.41 27.92
C LEU A 455 7.39 -3.57 26.72
N GLU A 456 8.53 -3.90 26.11
CA GLU A 456 9.03 -3.19 24.93
C GLU A 456 8.09 -3.35 23.71
N ALA A 457 7.51 -4.54 23.52
CA ALA A 457 6.48 -4.77 22.50
C ALA A 457 5.23 -3.90 22.74
N ALA A 458 4.75 -3.82 23.99
CA ALA A 458 3.61 -2.96 24.36
C ALA A 458 3.93 -1.46 24.16
N LEU A 459 5.16 -1.02 24.43
CA LEU A 459 5.61 0.34 24.14
C LEU A 459 5.63 0.61 22.62
N ASN A 460 6.09 -0.34 21.81
CA ASN A 460 6.04 -0.21 20.35
C ASN A 460 4.59 -0.11 19.84
N GLN A 461 3.69 -0.95 20.33
CA GLN A 461 2.27 -0.89 19.99
C GLN A 461 1.64 0.46 20.40
N THR A 462 1.95 0.96 21.59
CA THR A 462 1.51 2.29 22.05
C THR A 462 1.92 3.39 21.06
N MET A 463 3.13 3.29 20.50
CA MET A 463 3.63 4.25 19.51
C MET A 463 2.91 4.19 18.16
N ILE A 464 2.34 3.03 17.79
CA ILE A 464 1.46 2.90 16.62
C ILE A 464 0.24 3.81 16.79
N ILE A 465 -0.46 3.71 17.92
CA ILE A 465 -1.62 4.57 18.21
C ILE A 465 -1.20 6.04 18.33
N PHE A 466 -0.07 6.33 18.98
CA PHE A 466 0.47 7.69 19.08
C PHE A 466 0.67 8.39 17.72
N LYS A 467 1.05 7.64 16.67
CA LYS A 467 1.18 8.16 15.30
C LYS A 467 -0.13 8.74 14.76
N PHE A 468 -1.27 8.17 15.17
CA PHE A 468 -2.60 8.54 14.71
C PHE A 468 -3.28 9.62 15.57
N ILE A 469 -2.67 10.02 16.69
CA ILE A 469 -3.19 11.10 17.54
C ILE A 469 -2.82 12.47 16.95
N ASP A 470 -3.82 13.35 16.83
CA ASP A 470 -3.65 14.71 16.30
C ASP A 470 -3.10 15.67 17.38
N ASP A 471 -3.72 15.69 18.57
CA ASP A 471 -3.39 16.59 19.68
C ASP A 471 -2.24 16.02 20.55
N LYS A 472 -1.04 15.91 19.96
CA LYS A 472 0.15 15.35 20.61
C LYS A 472 0.62 16.18 21.80
N ASP A 473 0.44 17.49 21.78
CA ASP A 473 0.77 18.38 22.89
C ASP A 473 -0.02 18.06 24.19
N VAL A 474 -1.28 17.61 24.05
CA VAL A 474 -2.09 17.14 25.17
C VAL A 474 -1.45 15.88 25.77
N PHE A 475 -1.10 14.89 24.94
CA PHE A 475 -0.38 13.70 25.38
C PHE A 475 0.92 14.10 26.09
N GLN A 476 1.72 15.00 25.49
CA GLN A 476 2.99 15.45 26.03
C GLN A 476 2.85 15.97 27.47
N LYS A 477 1.85 16.81 27.73
CA LYS A 477 1.63 17.43 29.05
C LYS A 477 1.15 16.43 30.09
N PHE A 478 0.21 15.55 29.73
CA PHE A 478 -0.20 14.47 30.62
C PHE A 478 0.96 13.50 30.91
N TYR A 479 1.72 13.12 29.88
CA TYR A 479 2.88 12.26 30.01
C TYR A 479 3.97 12.90 30.87
N GLN A 480 4.28 14.19 30.65
CA GLN A 480 5.24 14.94 31.46
C GLN A 480 4.86 14.95 32.94
N LYS A 481 3.58 15.18 33.25
CA LYS A 481 3.09 15.17 34.64
C LYS A 481 3.19 13.79 35.27
N LYS A 482 2.76 12.75 34.56
CA LYS A 482 2.84 11.36 35.04
C LYS A 482 4.28 10.90 35.21
N LEU A 483 5.17 11.24 34.28
CA LEU A 483 6.62 11.00 34.40
C LEU A 483 7.18 11.70 35.64
N ALA A 484 6.81 12.96 35.90
CA ALA A 484 7.25 13.67 37.09
C ALA A 484 6.84 12.94 38.39
N GLN A 485 5.59 12.47 38.45
CA GLN A 485 5.08 11.68 39.58
C GLN A 485 5.83 10.36 39.74
N ARG A 486 6.16 9.66 38.64
CA ARG A 486 6.91 8.41 38.69
C ARG A 486 8.35 8.62 39.13
N LEU A 487 9.03 9.64 38.60
CA LEU A 487 10.42 9.96 38.92
C LEU A 487 10.58 10.44 40.37
N VAL A 488 9.80 11.44 40.80
CA VAL A 488 9.85 11.92 42.21
C VAL A 488 9.37 10.83 43.17
N GLY A 489 8.43 10.01 42.72
CA GLY A 489 7.88 8.94 43.52
C GLY A 489 8.75 7.68 43.61
N SER A 490 9.81 7.57 42.81
CA SER A 490 10.57 6.35 42.57
C SER A 490 9.69 5.15 42.19
N LEU A 491 8.67 5.40 41.37
CA LEU A 491 7.64 4.44 40.97
C LEU A 491 7.89 3.80 39.59
N SER A 492 8.93 4.20 38.85
CA SER A 492 9.26 3.66 37.52
C SER A 492 9.75 2.21 37.59
N ALA A 493 9.24 1.35 36.70
CA ALA A 493 9.59 -0.07 36.64
C ALA A 493 11.07 -0.29 36.34
N SER A 494 11.59 0.42 35.34
CA SER A 494 13.00 0.41 34.93
C SER A 494 13.39 1.77 34.36
N ASP A 495 14.59 2.23 34.70
CA ASP A 495 15.22 3.44 34.15
C ASP A 495 15.47 3.28 32.63
N ASP A 496 15.80 2.07 32.17
CA ASP A 496 16.04 1.76 30.76
C ASP A 496 14.76 1.84 29.93
N SER A 497 13.63 1.32 30.45
CA SER A 497 12.34 1.36 29.75
C SER A 497 11.79 2.79 29.65
N GLU A 498 12.00 3.63 30.66
CA GLU A 498 11.65 5.06 30.60
C GLU A 498 12.50 5.78 29.53
N SER A 499 13.80 5.48 29.46
CA SER A 499 14.72 6.03 28.46
C SER A 499 14.37 5.56 27.03
N SER A 500 13.99 4.29 26.87
CA SER A 500 13.48 3.72 25.61
C SER A 500 12.23 4.48 25.13
N MET A 501 11.25 4.68 26.01
CA MET A 501 10.02 5.41 25.65
C MET A 501 10.29 6.87 25.23
N ILE A 502 11.19 7.57 25.94
CA ILE A 502 11.59 8.94 25.56
C ILE A 502 12.27 8.95 24.20
N THR A 503 13.09 7.94 23.88
CA THR A 503 13.77 7.81 22.59
C THR A 503 12.75 7.61 21.46
N LYS A 504 11.77 6.72 21.64
CA LYS A 504 10.68 6.52 20.66
C LYS A 504 9.86 7.79 20.42
N LEU A 505 9.53 8.53 21.49
CA LEU A 505 8.83 9.83 21.37
C LEU A 505 9.69 10.86 20.60
N LYS A 506 11.01 10.83 20.79
CA LYS A 506 11.95 11.72 20.11
C LYS A 506 12.06 11.41 18.62
N GLU A 507 12.02 10.13 18.24
CA GLU A 507 12.03 9.72 16.82
C GLU A 507 10.78 10.20 16.08
N VAL A 508 9.61 10.11 16.71
CA VAL A 508 8.33 10.48 16.05
C VAL A 508 8.06 11.99 16.07
N SER A 509 8.41 12.69 17.16
CA SER A 509 8.01 14.11 17.38
C SER A 509 9.18 15.10 17.45
N GLY A 510 10.42 14.61 17.38
CA GLY A 510 11.63 15.42 17.37
C GLY A 510 12.15 15.82 18.77
N PHE A 511 13.33 16.45 18.77
CA PHE A 511 14.08 16.79 19.99
C PHE A 511 13.36 17.81 20.89
N ASP A 512 12.78 18.86 20.33
CA ASP A 512 12.12 19.92 21.12
C ASP A 512 10.93 19.39 21.93
N TYR A 513 10.26 18.36 21.40
CA TYR A 513 9.14 17.71 22.05
C TYR A 513 9.59 16.91 23.29
N THR A 514 10.74 16.25 23.24
CA THR A 514 11.22 15.42 24.37
C THR A 514 12.21 16.12 25.28
N ASN A 515 12.71 17.32 24.93
CA ASN A 515 13.75 18.03 25.67
C ASN A 515 13.45 18.16 27.17
N LYS A 516 12.21 18.54 27.54
CA LYS A 516 11.80 18.62 28.95
C LYS A 516 11.86 17.25 29.64
N LEU A 517 11.39 16.19 29.00
CA LEU A 517 11.39 14.82 29.54
C LEU A 517 12.82 14.31 29.76
N SER A 518 13.70 14.51 28.77
CA SER A 518 15.12 14.13 28.88
C SER A 518 15.84 14.90 29.98
N ARG A 519 15.54 16.20 30.14
CA ARG A 519 16.09 17.03 31.23
C ARG A 519 15.60 16.57 32.60
N MET A 520 14.31 16.22 32.75
CA MET A 520 13.80 15.65 34.00
C MET A 520 14.56 14.39 34.41
N PHE A 521 14.86 13.50 33.45
CA PHE A 521 15.65 12.29 33.75
C PHE A 521 17.09 12.63 34.18
N THR A 522 17.71 13.59 33.49
CA THR A 522 19.06 14.08 33.84
C THR A 522 19.11 14.68 35.24
N ASP A 523 18.12 15.51 35.60
CA ASP A 523 18.02 16.17 36.91
C ASP A 523 17.93 15.15 38.06
N VAL A 524 17.20 14.05 37.87
CA VAL A 524 17.10 12.98 38.88
C VAL A 524 18.44 12.31 39.11
N ASN A 525 19.18 12.00 38.05
CA ASN A 525 20.50 11.36 38.18
C ASN A 525 21.52 12.32 38.81
N LEU A 526 21.54 13.59 38.39
CA LEU A 526 22.37 14.62 39.02
C LEU A 526 22.01 14.82 40.50
N SER A 527 20.74 14.67 40.86
CA SER A 527 20.29 14.75 42.26
C SER A 527 20.78 13.57 43.10
N LYS A 528 20.86 12.36 42.53
CA LYS A 528 21.46 11.19 43.20
C LYS A 528 22.94 11.46 43.50
N ASP A 529 23.70 11.91 42.51
CA ASP A 529 25.11 12.28 42.69
C ASP A 529 25.30 13.39 43.73
N LEU A 530 24.43 14.41 43.72
CA LEU A 530 24.48 15.50 44.70
C LEU A 530 24.16 15.00 46.12
N SER A 531 23.23 14.06 46.25
CA SER A 531 22.87 13.43 47.52
C SER A 531 24.03 12.63 48.11
N GLU A 532 24.76 11.88 47.28
CA GLU A 532 25.96 11.15 47.70
C GLU A 532 27.06 12.10 48.17
N ARG A 533 27.35 13.16 47.41
CA ARG A 533 28.33 14.19 47.80
C ARG A 533 27.97 14.87 49.12
N PHE A 534 26.68 15.10 49.37
CA PHE A 534 26.22 15.65 50.65
C PHE A 534 26.48 14.67 51.80
N LYS A 535 26.09 13.40 51.63
CA LYS A 535 26.30 12.33 52.62
C LYS A 535 27.79 12.14 52.94
N ASP A 536 28.67 12.23 51.95
CA ASP A 536 30.11 12.13 52.15
C ASP A 536 30.68 13.33 52.91
N LYS A 537 30.22 14.55 52.62
CA LYS A 537 30.61 15.74 53.38
C LYS A 537 30.19 15.65 54.85
N GLU A 538 28.96 15.20 55.12
CA GLU A 538 28.48 15.00 56.49
C GLU A 538 29.31 13.93 57.23
N ARG A 539 29.70 12.85 56.54
CA ARG A 539 30.57 11.80 57.08
C ARG A 539 31.96 12.33 57.44
N THR A 540 32.57 13.15 56.58
CA THR A 540 33.89 13.76 56.83
C THR A 540 33.86 14.75 58.00
N GLN A 541 32.74 15.46 58.18
CA GLN A 541 32.54 16.39 59.29
C GLN A 541 32.20 15.70 60.62
N GLY A 542 32.04 14.38 60.64
CA GLY A 542 31.74 13.61 61.85
C GLY A 542 30.34 13.88 62.41
N VAL A 543 29.40 14.37 61.59
CA VAL A 543 28.03 14.66 62.01
C VAL A 543 27.26 13.35 62.20
N SER A 544 26.59 13.15 63.35
CA SER A 544 25.69 12.00 63.51
C SER A 544 24.44 12.19 62.66
N ILE A 545 24.25 11.31 61.66
CA ILE A 545 23.09 11.35 60.76
C ILE A 545 21.97 10.54 61.40
N ASP A 546 21.11 11.20 62.19
CA ASP A 546 19.95 10.55 62.81
C ASP A 546 18.76 10.39 61.83
N ILE A 547 18.79 11.11 60.70
CA ILE A 547 17.72 11.16 59.69
C ILE A 547 18.30 10.82 58.32
N ASP A 548 17.78 9.76 57.68
CA ASP A 548 18.13 9.46 56.28
C ASP A 548 17.47 10.47 55.34
N PHE A 549 18.29 11.37 54.79
CA PHE A 549 17.87 12.45 53.93
C PHE A 549 18.29 12.20 52.48
N SER A 550 17.32 12.30 51.56
CA SER A 550 17.53 12.12 50.12
C SER A 550 16.89 13.27 49.33
N PRO A 551 17.65 14.33 49.02
CA PRO A 551 17.15 15.49 48.28
C PRO A 551 17.00 15.23 46.79
N LEU A 552 15.98 15.83 46.17
CA LEU A 552 15.84 15.93 44.72
C LEU A 552 15.89 17.42 44.33
N VAL A 553 16.94 17.82 43.62
CA VAL A 553 17.16 19.19 43.17
C VAL A 553 16.81 19.27 41.68
N LEU A 554 15.68 19.90 41.40
CA LEU A 554 15.02 19.86 40.08
C LEU A 554 14.98 21.25 39.46
N GLY A 555 15.20 21.35 38.14
CA GLY A 555 15.14 22.64 37.44
C GLY A 555 13.71 23.15 37.25
N THR A 556 13.37 24.30 37.84
CA THR A 556 11.99 24.87 37.83
C THR A 556 11.34 24.93 36.44
N ASN A 557 12.11 25.16 35.37
CA ASN A 557 11.58 25.33 34.01
C ASN A 557 11.22 24.01 33.29
N PHE A 558 11.72 22.87 33.78
CA PHE A 558 11.56 21.57 33.11
C PHE A 558 10.49 20.69 33.75
N TRP A 559 10.14 20.97 35.00
CA TRP A 559 9.23 20.13 35.79
C TRP A 559 7.85 20.77 35.91
N PRO A 560 6.76 19.98 35.77
CA PRO A 560 5.39 20.44 35.97
C PRO A 560 5.04 20.45 37.46
N LEU A 561 5.94 20.97 38.31
CA LEU A 561 5.78 21.04 39.76
C LEU A 561 5.77 22.51 40.18
N ALA A 562 4.63 22.99 40.65
CA ALA A 562 4.48 24.36 41.11
C ALA A 562 4.49 24.41 42.64
N PRO A 563 5.15 25.41 43.26
CA PRO A 563 5.02 25.62 44.70
C PRO A 563 3.56 25.94 45.04
N GLN A 564 3.02 25.26 46.06
CA GLN A 564 1.71 25.61 46.60
C GLN A 564 1.79 26.93 47.35
N GLN A 565 0.75 27.77 47.23
CA GLN A 565 0.64 29.04 47.95
C GLN A 565 0.24 28.78 49.41
N THR A 566 1.20 28.32 50.20
CA THR A 566 1.06 28.18 51.64
C THR A 566 2.40 28.42 52.30
N ASP A 567 2.36 29.06 53.47
CA ASP A 567 3.49 29.02 54.37
C ASP A 567 3.66 27.62 54.96
N PHE A 568 4.84 27.36 55.49
CA PHE A 568 5.18 26.10 56.13
C PHE A 568 6.20 26.38 57.24
N ASN A 569 5.79 26.14 58.48
CA ASN A 569 6.73 26.18 59.59
C ASN A 569 7.51 24.85 59.63
N ILE A 570 8.81 24.92 59.38
CA ILE A 570 9.69 23.74 59.34
C ILE A 570 9.78 23.13 60.75
N PRO A 571 9.37 21.86 60.94
CA PRO A 571 9.46 21.17 62.22
C PRO A 571 10.88 21.17 62.77
N ARG A 572 11.02 21.29 64.09
CA ARG A 572 12.30 21.36 64.78
C ARG A 572 13.18 20.13 64.49
N GLU A 573 12.55 18.98 64.30
CA GLU A 573 13.19 17.69 64.06
C GLU A 573 14.01 17.68 62.76
N ILE A 574 13.56 18.39 61.72
CA ILE A 574 14.25 18.42 60.41
C ILE A 574 15.01 19.72 60.13
N ARG A 575 14.87 20.74 61.00
CA ARG A 575 15.42 22.08 60.78
C ARG A 575 16.94 22.07 60.60
N SER A 576 17.66 21.33 61.42
CA SER A 576 19.12 21.25 61.32
C SER A 576 19.58 20.66 59.98
N THR A 577 18.93 19.59 59.51
CA THR A 577 19.23 18.99 58.19
C THR A 577 18.91 19.94 57.04
N PHE A 578 17.80 20.67 57.13
CA PHE A 578 17.42 21.69 56.17
C PHE A 578 18.48 22.81 56.05
N ASP A 579 18.95 23.34 57.19
CA ASP A 579 19.95 24.41 57.21
C ASP A 579 21.29 23.94 56.63
N ARG A 580 21.74 22.73 57.01
CA ARG A 580 22.98 22.12 56.49
C ARG A 580 22.93 21.88 54.99
N PHE A 581 21.83 21.31 54.48
CA PHE A 581 21.69 21.07 53.05
C PHE A 581 21.60 22.38 52.25
N THR A 582 20.90 23.39 52.78
CA THR A 582 20.80 24.70 52.13
C THR A 582 22.18 25.38 52.04
N ALA A 583 22.98 25.32 53.10
CA ALA A 583 24.36 25.81 53.10
C ALA A 583 25.24 25.05 52.09
N PHE A 584 25.17 23.71 52.09
CA PHE A 584 25.90 22.87 51.14
C PHE A 584 25.55 23.20 49.68
N HIS A 585 24.26 23.33 49.37
CA HIS A 585 23.83 23.65 48.01
C HIS A 585 24.33 25.04 47.57
N ASN A 586 24.30 26.05 48.45
CA ASN A 586 24.79 27.39 48.12
C ASN A 586 26.31 27.41 47.85
N GLU A 587 27.07 26.54 48.52
CA GLU A 587 28.51 26.36 48.29
C GLU A 587 28.79 25.69 46.94
N VAL A 588 28.05 24.63 46.61
CA VAL A 588 28.23 23.88 45.36
C VAL A 588 27.67 24.63 44.14
N HIS A 589 26.59 25.38 44.31
CA HIS A 589 25.87 26.06 43.24
C HIS A 589 25.69 27.54 43.55
N GLN A 590 26.70 28.33 43.19
CA GLN A 590 26.66 29.79 43.31
C GLN A 590 25.64 30.41 42.33
N GLY A 591 24.91 31.41 42.80
CA GLY A 591 23.92 32.16 41.99
C GLY A 591 22.58 31.46 41.78
N ARG A 592 22.32 30.32 42.45
CA ARG A 592 21.03 29.61 42.40
C ARG A 592 20.27 29.77 43.70
N LYS A 593 18.93 29.81 43.62
CA LYS A 593 18.02 29.86 44.79
C LYS A 593 17.20 28.58 44.88
N LEU A 594 17.22 27.93 46.04
CA LEU A 594 16.36 26.78 46.32
C LEU A 594 14.94 27.21 46.70
N THR A 595 13.95 26.49 46.18
CA THR A 595 12.55 26.60 46.58
C THR A 595 12.06 25.20 46.95
N TRP A 596 11.62 25.01 48.19
CA TRP A 596 11.23 23.70 48.71
C TRP A 596 9.77 23.38 48.42
N LEU A 597 9.51 22.19 47.88
CA LEU A 597 8.17 21.73 47.50
C LEU A 597 7.64 20.71 48.51
N TRP A 598 7.15 21.20 49.65
CA TRP A 598 6.70 20.37 50.79
C TRP A 598 5.54 19.42 50.46
N HIS A 599 4.65 19.81 49.55
CA HIS A 599 3.50 19.01 49.14
C HIS A 599 3.87 17.73 48.36
N VAL A 600 5.06 17.67 47.75
CA VAL A 600 5.54 16.50 46.98
C VAL A 600 6.47 15.62 47.81
N SER A 601 6.99 16.15 48.91
CA SER A 601 7.90 15.44 49.82
C SER A 601 7.22 14.24 50.49
N LYS A 602 8.02 13.19 50.71
CA LYS A 602 7.61 11.97 51.42
C LYS A 602 8.49 11.80 52.65
N ASN A 603 7.87 11.45 53.78
CA ASN A 603 8.56 11.23 55.03
C ASN A 603 8.15 9.90 55.65
N GLU A 604 9.04 9.34 56.47
CA GLU A 604 8.79 8.11 57.23
C GLU A 604 8.94 8.41 58.71
N LEU A 605 7.82 8.34 59.43
CA LEU A 605 7.79 8.60 60.87
C LEU A 605 7.62 7.30 61.63
N ARG A 606 8.50 7.06 62.59
CA ARG A 606 8.42 5.88 63.46
C ARG A 606 7.66 6.24 64.73
N THR A 607 6.62 5.47 65.06
CA THR A 607 5.91 5.65 66.33
C THR A 607 6.72 5.10 67.49
N THR A 608 6.82 5.86 68.58
CA THR A 608 7.50 5.49 69.82
C THR A 608 6.55 5.28 71.00
N TYR A 609 5.33 5.86 70.93
CA TYR A 609 4.32 5.82 72.00
C TYR A 609 3.45 4.55 72.01
N LEU A 610 3.54 3.70 70.99
CA LEU A 610 2.75 2.47 70.85
C LEU A 610 3.60 1.23 71.21
N PRO A 611 2.98 0.17 71.77
CA PRO A 611 3.67 -1.11 72.02
C PRO A 611 4.27 -1.71 70.74
N GLN A 612 3.55 -1.60 69.62
CA GLN A 612 4.03 -1.96 68.29
C GLN A 612 4.56 -0.71 67.58
N LYS A 613 5.81 -0.78 67.10
CA LYS A 613 6.41 0.31 66.31
C LYS A 613 5.90 0.26 64.88
N TYR A 614 5.06 1.23 64.50
CA TYR A 614 4.61 1.43 63.13
C TYR A 614 5.49 2.47 62.42
N ILE A 615 5.53 2.38 61.09
CA ILE A 615 6.17 3.37 60.22
C ILE A 615 5.08 4.04 59.40
N PHE A 616 4.87 5.33 59.64
CA PHE A 616 3.90 6.15 58.93
C PHE A 616 4.56 6.81 57.71
N MET A 617 4.06 6.49 56.52
CA MET A 617 4.47 7.14 55.27
C MET A 617 3.58 8.38 55.08
N THR A 618 4.17 9.56 55.27
CA THR A 618 3.45 10.83 55.34
C THR A 618 3.92 11.83 54.28
N SER A 619 3.10 12.83 53.97
CA SER A 619 3.56 14.06 53.31
C SER A 619 4.29 14.96 54.32
N SER A 620 4.99 16.01 53.88
CA SER A 620 5.60 16.97 54.83
C SER A 620 4.58 17.76 55.61
N TYR A 621 3.38 17.99 55.05
CA TYR A 621 2.27 18.59 55.79
C TYR A 621 1.76 17.67 56.90
N GLN A 622 1.55 16.39 56.59
CA GLN A 622 1.16 15.40 57.60
C GLN A 622 2.24 15.23 58.68
N MET A 623 3.52 15.25 58.30
CA MET A 623 4.62 15.23 59.27
C MET A 623 4.57 16.44 60.20
N ALA A 624 4.45 17.66 59.64
CA ALA A 624 4.42 18.88 60.44
C ALA A 624 3.24 18.91 61.42
N ILE A 625 2.10 18.31 61.06
CA ILE A 625 0.96 18.13 61.97
C ILE A 625 1.32 17.12 63.07
N LEU A 626 1.80 15.93 62.71
CA LEU A 626 2.06 14.85 63.67
C LEU A 626 3.18 15.18 64.66
N THR A 627 4.19 15.95 64.26
CA THR A 627 5.28 16.35 65.16
C THR A 627 4.83 17.32 66.26
N GLN A 628 3.72 18.04 66.09
CA GLN A 628 3.16 18.88 67.17
C GLN A 628 2.71 18.03 68.37
N PHE A 629 2.29 16.79 68.11
CA PHE A 629 1.84 15.85 69.14
C PHE A 629 2.99 15.20 69.93
N ASN A 630 4.25 15.55 69.64
CA ASN A 630 5.38 15.14 70.47
C ASN A 630 5.43 15.91 71.80
N GLU A 631 4.75 17.07 71.91
CA GLU A 631 4.71 17.89 73.12
C GLU A 631 3.36 17.84 73.84
N ASN A 632 2.26 17.67 73.09
CA ASN A 632 0.89 17.68 73.61
C ASN A 632 0.09 16.54 73.00
N ASP A 633 -0.65 15.77 73.80
CA ASP A 633 -1.48 14.67 73.30
C ASP A 633 -2.80 15.15 72.67
N SER A 634 -3.21 16.40 72.95
CA SER A 634 -4.45 17.03 72.48
C SER A 634 -4.17 18.45 71.99
N LEU A 635 -4.68 18.81 70.82
CA LEU A 635 -4.50 20.12 70.19
C LEU A 635 -5.78 20.56 69.49
N SER A 636 -6.15 21.84 69.63
CA SER A 636 -7.24 22.46 68.87
C SER A 636 -6.84 22.74 67.42
N TYR A 637 -7.84 22.88 66.54
CA TYR A 637 -7.62 23.25 65.14
C TYR A 637 -6.77 24.53 64.99
N ASN A 638 -7.02 25.56 65.81
CA ASN A 638 -6.30 26.84 65.75
C ASN A 638 -4.84 26.73 66.20
N GLU A 639 -4.55 25.86 67.17
CA GLU A 639 -3.18 25.60 67.60
C GLU A 639 -2.37 24.88 66.51
N ILE A 640 -2.97 23.88 65.85
CA ILE A 640 -2.35 23.19 64.70
C ILE A 640 -2.13 24.16 63.54
N LEU A 641 -3.09 25.02 63.24
CA LEU A 641 -3.00 26.05 62.19
C LEU A 641 -1.83 27.00 62.48
N THR A 642 -1.73 27.50 63.71
CA THR A 642 -0.67 28.43 64.13
C THR A 642 0.71 27.75 64.14
N GLY A 643 0.78 26.51 64.64
CA GLY A 643 2.03 25.74 64.75
C GLY A 643 2.60 25.33 63.40
N THR A 644 1.75 25.02 62.42
CA THR A 644 2.18 24.57 61.08
C THR A 644 2.23 25.69 60.03
N LYS A 645 1.43 26.75 60.20
CA LYS A 645 1.22 27.84 59.22
C LYS A 645 0.69 27.38 57.85
N ILE A 646 0.11 26.18 57.79
CA ILE A 646 -0.46 25.63 56.54
C ILE A 646 -1.82 26.29 56.29
N ALA A 647 -2.08 26.72 55.06
CA ALA A 647 -3.37 27.30 54.69
C ALA A 647 -4.54 26.35 54.97
N GLU A 648 -5.68 26.89 55.44
CA GLU A 648 -6.84 26.08 55.86
C GLU A 648 -7.34 25.12 54.79
N GLY A 649 -7.31 25.54 53.52
CA GLY A 649 -7.75 24.74 52.38
C GLY A 649 -6.93 23.47 52.17
N ILE A 650 -5.68 23.45 52.64
CA ILE A 650 -4.78 22.28 52.60
C ILE A 650 -4.83 21.54 53.94
N LEU A 651 -4.86 22.26 55.06
CA LEU A 651 -4.81 21.67 56.40
C LEU A 651 -6.02 20.76 56.69
N LYS A 652 -7.25 21.21 56.39
CA LYS A 652 -8.48 20.45 56.65
C LYS A 652 -8.49 19.08 55.95
N PRO A 653 -8.20 18.96 54.64
CA PRO A 653 -8.06 17.67 53.98
C PRO A 653 -6.99 16.76 54.61
N GLN A 654 -5.83 17.30 54.99
CA GLN A 654 -4.76 16.49 55.59
C GLN A 654 -5.16 15.95 56.97
N LEU A 655 -5.83 16.76 57.80
CA LEU A 655 -6.40 16.31 59.08
C LEU A 655 -7.48 15.23 58.87
N ALA A 656 -8.37 15.43 57.91
CA ALA A 656 -9.41 14.44 57.59
C ALA A 656 -8.83 13.08 57.18
N LEU A 657 -7.69 13.06 56.46
CA LEU A 657 -6.98 11.82 56.14
C LEU A 657 -6.41 11.14 57.39
N LEU A 658 -5.83 11.90 58.32
CA LEU A 658 -5.27 11.36 59.57
C LEU A 658 -6.36 10.82 60.50
N VAL A 659 -7.51 11.51 60.59
CA VAL A 659 -8.68 11.06 61.36
C VAL A 659 -9.29 9.81 60.72
N LYS A 660 -9.44 9.79 59.40
CA LYS A 660 -9.93 8.61 58.66
C LYS A 660 -9.01 7.39 58.84
N ALA A 661 -7.70 7.62 58.89
CA ALA A 661 -6.71 6.60 59.19
C ALA A 661 -6.73 6.16 60.67
N LYS A 662 -7.51 6.84 61.53
CA LYS A 662 -7.57 6.67 62.98
C LYS A 662 -6.25 6.93 63.69
N VAL A 663 -5.37 7.74 63.09
CA VAL A 663 -4.13 8.18 63.73
C VAL A 663 -4.41 9.32 64.71
N LEU A 664 -5.33 10.21 64.32
CA LEU A 664 -5.92 11.22 65.19
C LEU A 664 -7.39 10.88 65.44
N LEU A 665 -7.90 11.27 66.61
CA LEU A 665 -9.31 11.25 66.96
C LEU A 665 -9.80 12.70 66.97
N GLN A 666 -11.04 12.93 66.53
CA GLN A 666 -11.60 14.27 66.49
C GLN A 666 -12.79 14.35 67.44
N GLU A 667 -12.72 15.25 68.42
CA GLU A 667 -13.78 15.58 69.36
C GLU A 667 -14.10 17.07 69.24
N GLY A 668 -15.15 17.41 68.47
CA GLY A 668 -15.47 18.80 68.14
C GLY A 668 -14.38 19.46 67.30
N GLU A 669 -13.77 20.53 67.82
CA GLU A 669 -12.64 21.26 67.21
C GLU A 669 -11.26 20.80 67.70
N ASN A 670 -11.22 19.83 68.62
CA ASN A 670 -9.99 19.28 69.16
C ASN A 670 -9.61 17.97 68.47
N TYR A 671 -8.31 17.77 68.32
CA TYR A 671 -7.71 16.59 67.75
C TYR A 671 -6.81 15.93 68.80
N ASP A 672 -7.06 14.65 69.07
CA ASP A 672 -6.30 13.86 70.05
C ASP A 672 -5.46 12.78 69.36
N LEU A 673 -4.27 12.53 69.91
CA LEU A 673 -3.41 11.44 69.45
C LEU A 673 -4.01 10.08 69.85
N ASN A 674 -4.21 9.18 68.88
CA ASN A 674 -4.72 7.85 69.18
C ASN A 674 -3.66 6.93 69.81
N LEU A 675 -3.60 6.91 71.15
CA LEU A 675 -2.70 6.04 71.93
C LEU A 675 -2.97 4.53 71.77
N ASN A 676 -4.10 4.14 71.16
CA ASN A 676 -4.50 2.75 70.93
C ASN A 676 -4.54 2.37 69.44
N PHE A 677 -3.76 3.05 68.59
CA PHE A 677 -3.72 2.78 67.16
C PHE A 677 -3.31 1.33 66.83
N LYS A 678 -4.06 0.69 65.93
CA LYS A 678 -3.80 -0.67 65.42
C LYS A 678 -3.95 -0.73 63.91
N SER A 679 -2.98 -1.35 63.23
CA SER A 679 -2.99 -1.58 61.78
C SER A 679 -2.51 -2.99 61.45
N LYS A 680 -3.08 -3.60 60.39
CA LYS A 680 -2.60 -4.89 59.87
C LYS A 680 -1.20 -4.80 59.24
N LYS A 681 -0.77 -3.62 58.82
CA LYS A 681 0.53 -3.36 58.18
C LYS A 681 1.42 -2.55 59.12
N ILE A 682 2.69 -2.97 59.26
CA ILE A 682 3.71 -2.23 60.02
C ILE A 682 4.01 -0.88 59.36
N ARG A 683 4.12 -0.87 58.02
CA ARG A 683 4.30 0.34 57.22
C ARG A 683 2.94 0.80 56.71
N VAL A 684 2.46 1.93 57.22
CA VAL A 684 1.12 2.46 56.97
C VAL A 684 1.21 3.65 56.02
N GLN A 685 0.54 3.56 54.87
CA GLN A 685 0.48 4.64 53.89
C GLN A 685 -0.59 5.66 54.28
N LEU A 686 -0.18 6.77 54.88
CA LEU A 686 -1.06 7.88 55.28
C LEU A 686 -1.18 8.95 54.20
N ASN A 687 -0.13 9.13 53.40
CA ASN A 687 -0.15 10.00 52.24
C ASN A 687 -0.94 9.33 51.10
N GLN A 688 -2.25 9.57 51.05
CA GLN A 688 -3.17 9.09 50.04
C GLN A 688 -3.67 10.28 49.20
N ALA A 689 -3.72 10.10 47.88
CA ALA A 689 -4.23 11.12 46.97
C ALA A 689 -5.72 11.42 47.25
N VAL A 690 -6.09 12.69 47.35
CA VAL A 690 -7.48 13.11 47.53
C VAL A 690 -8.19 13.11 46.17
N LYS A 691 -9.31 12.40 46.03
CA LYS A 691 -9.98 12.20 44.73
C LYS A 691 -10.46 13.49 44.06
N SER A 692 -10.85 14.51 44.83
CA SER A 692 -11.23 15.83 44.30
C SER A 692 -10.06 16.52 43.59
N GLU A 693 -8.84 16.30 44.07
CA GLU A 693 -7.62 16.86 43.47
C GLU A 693 -7.35 16.24 42.10
N GLN A 694 -7.60 14.93 41.90
CA GLN A 694 -7.34 14.27 40.62
C GLN A 694 -8.18 14.80 39.46
N LYS A 695 -9.46 15.15 39.69
CA LYS A 695 -10.31 15.74 38.64
C LYS A 695 -9.89 17.18 38.33
N GLN A 696 -9.54 17.92 39.36
CA GLN A 696 -9.01 19.29 39.24
C GLN A 696 -7.67 19.29 38.50
N GLU A 697 -6.84 18.29 38.76
CA GLU A 697 -5.52 18.09 38.16
C GLU A 697 -5.57 17.94 36.64
N ALA A 698 -6.51 17.16 36.11
CA ALA A 698 -6.69 16.99 34.67
C ALA A 698 -7.15 18.29 33.98
N LYS A 699 -8.05 19.03 34.63
CA LYS A 699 -8.53 20.33 34.13
C LYS A 699 -7.40 21.35 34.06
N GLU A 700 -6.53 21.40 35.06
CA GLU A 700 -5.36 22.28 35.08
C GLU A 700 -4.36 21.95 33.97
N VAL A 701 -4.15 20.65 33.69
CA VAL A 701 -3.29 20.23 32.57
C VAL A 701 -3.84 20.74 31.24
N LEU A 702 -5.14 20.59 31.01
CA LEU A 702 -5.79 21.07 29.78
C LEU A 702 -5.73 22.60 29.66
N GLN A 703 -5.96 23.33 30.75
CA GLN A 703 -5.80 24.79 30.77
C GLN A 703 -4.36 25.20 30.42
N ALA A 704 -3.37 24.51 30.97
CA ALA A 704 -1.97 24.77 30.64
C ALA A 704 -1.63 24.48 29.17
N VAL A 705 -2.25 23.46 28.56
CA VAL A 705 -2.15 23.20 27.12
C VAL A 705 -2.73 24.37 26.33
N ASP A 706 -3.94 24.82 26.67
CA ASP A 706 -4.59 25.92 25.96
C ASP A 706 -3.81 27.23 26.04
N GLU A 707 -3.22 27.55 27.21
CA GLU A 707 -2.32 28.71 27.34
C GLU A 707 -1.04 28.55 26.49
N ASP A 708 -0.40 27.38 26.51
CA ASP A 708 0.78 27.11 25.68
C ASP A 708 0.47 27.26 24.18
N ARG A 709 -0.71 26.80 23.73
CA ARG A 709 -1.17 26.93 22.35
C ARG A 709 -1.25 28.40 21.91
N LYS A 710 -1.73 29.30 22.79
CA LYS A 710 -1.77 30.76 22.50
C LYS A 710 -0.38 31.30 22.17
N PHE A 711 0.62 30.96 22.99
CA PHE A 711 1.99 31.41 22.75
C PHE A 711 2.60 30.78 21.49
N ILE A 712 2.27 29.52 21.18
CA ILE A 712 2.70 28.86 19.94
C ILE A 712 2.13 29.59 18.72
N TYR A 713 0.84 29.95 18.73
CA TYR A 713 0.24 30.74 17.66
C TYR A 713 0.97 32.07 17.47
N GLN A 714 1.13 32.84 18.55
CA GLN A 714 1.77 34.15 18.51
C GLN A 714 3.22 34.06 17.98
N ALA A 715 4.02 33.15 18.53
CA ALA A 715 5.42 32.97 18.12
C ALA A 715 5.56 32.51 16.66
N THR A 716 4.61 31.70 16.16
CA THR A 716 4.59 31.25 14.77
C THR A 716 4.26 32.39 13.82
N ILE A 717 3.21 33.16 14.14
CA ILE A 717 2.78 34.33 13.35
C ILE A 717 3.91 35.37 13.28
N VAL A 718 4.50 35.74 14.41
CA VAL A 718 5.60 36.73 14.45
C VAL A 718 6.79 36.27 13.61
N ARG A 719 7.15 34.98 13.69
CA ARG A 719 8.26 34.41 12.89
C ARG A 719 7.98 34.46 11.39
N LEU A 720 6.76 34.08 10.98
CA LEU A 720 6.31 34.12 9.59
C LEU A 720 6.33 35.55 9.05
N MET A 721 5.69 36.48 9.76
CA MET A 721 5.60 37.88 9.33
C MET A 721 6.94 38.61 9.36
N LYS A 722 7.84 38.26 10.29
CA LYS A 722 9.21 38.77 10.28
C LYS A 722 9.97 38.38 9.00
N GLY A 723 9.73 37.18 8.47
CA GLY A 723 10.34 36.69 7.24
C GLY A 723 9.69 37.21 5.96
N ARG A 724 8.35 37.20 5.89
CA ARG A 724 7.57 37.56 4.69
C ARG A 724 7.30 39.06 4.53
N LYS A 725 7.29 39.82 5.64
CA LYS A 725 6.94 41.25 5.75
C LYS A 725 5.48 41.61 5.45
N THR A 726 4.91 41.09 4.36
CA THR A 726 3.53 41.36 3.94
C THR A 726 2.89 40.07 3.49
N MET A 727 1.64 39.80 3.91
CA MET A 727 0.96 38.57 3.54
C MET A 727 -0.56 38.70 3.68
N GLN A 728 -1.31 38.20 2.68
CA GLN A 728 -2.77 38.14 2.75
C GLN A 728 -3.25 37.37 3.98
N HIS A 729 -4.31 37.85 4.64
CA HIS A 729 -4.86 37.27 5.86
C HIS A 729 -5.20 35.78 5.72
N GLN A 730 -5.80 35.38 4.59
CA GLN A 730 -6.13 33.99 4.34
C GLN A 730 -4.88 33.11 4.13
N ALA A 731 -3.85 33.66 3.46
CA ALA A 731 -2.57 32.96 3.27
C ALA A 731 -1.82 32.82 4.60
N LEU A 732 -1.86 33.84 5.47
CA LEU A 732 -1.32 33.77 6.83
C LEU A 732 -1.97 32.65 7.63
N ILE A 733 -3.31 32.56 7.63
CA ILE A 733 -4.03 31.50 8.33
C ILE A 733 -3.62 30.12 7.79
N GLN A 734 -3.50 29.96 6.47
CA GLN A 734 -3.08 28.69 5.85
C GLN A 734 -1.64 28.31 6.21
N GLU A 735 -0.67 29.24 6.12
CA GLU A 735 0.73 28.97 6.50
C GLU A 735 0.87 28.66 8.00
N VAL A 736 0.18 29.41 8.87
CA VAL A 736 0.17 29.15 10.33
C VAL A 736 -0.42 27.77 10.63
N THR A 737 -1.53 27.42 9.98
CA THR A 737 -2.17 26.11 10.15
C THR A 737 -1.22 24.98 9.73
N ALA A 738 -0.55 25.12 8.58
CA ALA A 738 0.39 24.12 8.07
C ALA A 738 1.63 23.91 8.97
N GLN A 739 2.15 24.97 9.60
CA GLN A 739 3.30 24.82 10.52
C GLN A 739 2.90 24.17 11.86
N ILE A 740 1.69 24.45 12.35
CA ILE A 740 1.24 24.02 13.68
C ILE A 740 0.59 22.62 13.65
N SER A 741 0.04 22.19 12.52
CA SER A 741 -0.66 20.90 12.37
C SER A 741 0.16 19.67 12.72
N SER A 742 1.50 19.80 12.77
CA SER A 742 2.39 18.73 13.24
C SER A 742 2.31 18.48 14.75
N LYS A 743 1.84 19.46 15.53
CA LYS A 743 1.80 19.45 17.00
C LYS A 743 0.41 19.22 17.57
N PHE A 744 -0.58 19.91 16.99
CA PHE A 744 -1.98 19.84 17.39
C PHE A 744 -2.89 20.39 16.30
N THR A 745 -4.21 20.13 16.41
CA THR A 745 -5.18 20.61 15.42
C THR A 745 -5.47 22.11 15.60
N PRO A 746 -5.05 22.99 14.67
CA PRO A 746 -5.20 24.42 14.85
C PRO A 746 -6.65 24.89 14.67
N LYS A 747 -7.16 25.70 15.59
CA LYS A 747 -8.50 26.31 15.47
C LYS A 747 -8.40 27.69 14.83
N ILE A 748 -9.04 27.89 13.68
CA ILE A 748 -9.05 29.18 12.95
C ILE A 748 -9.47 30.36 13.85
N PRO A 749 -10.49 30.26 14.73
CA PRO A 749 -10.84 31.34 15.65
C PRO A 749 -9.70 31.77 16.59
N GLU A 750 -8.87 30.83 17.05
CA GLU A 750 -7.75 31.12 17.94
C GLU A 750 -6.58 31.78 17.19
N ILE A 751 -6.35 31.38 15.93
CA ILE A 751 -5.38 32.07 15.05
C ILE A 751 -5.79 33.53 14.85
N LYS A 752 -7.08 33.79 14.57
CA LYS A 752 -7.59 35.17 14.41
C LYS A 752 -7.40 36.01 15.68
N LYS A 753 -7.78 35.47 16.84
CA LYS A 753 -7.51 36.13 18.14
C LYS A 753 -6.03 36.43 18.36
N ALA A 754 -5.14 35.52 17.98
CA ALA A 754 -3.70 35.73 18.09
C ALA A 754 -3.20 36.84 17.15
N ILE A 755 -3.75 36.94 15.93
CA ILE A 755 -3.44 38.04 15.00
C ILE A 755 -3.90 39.37 15.58
N ASP A 756 -5.15 39.47 16.04
CA ASP A 756 -5.69 40.71 16.62
C ASP A 756 -4.85 41.15 17.84
N TYR A 757 -4.50 40.21 18.72
CA TYR A 757 -3.60 40.48 19.84
C TYR A 757 -2.22 40.99 19.40
N LEU A 758 -1.64 40.45 18.33
CA LEU A 758 -0.34 40.90 17.82
C LEU A 758 -0.41 42.28 17.14
N ILE A 759 -1.57 42.65 16.57
CA ILE A 759 -1.82 43.99 16.06
C ILE A 759 -1.90 44.98 17.23
N ASP A 760 -2.67 44.65 18.28
CA ASP A 760 -2.78 45.48 19.49
C ASP A 760 -1.44 45.67 20.21
N LYS A 761 -0.53 44.71 20.06
CA LYS A 761 0.85 44.76 20.59
C LYS A 761 1.86 45.37 19.63
N GLU A 762 1.41 45.93 18.50
CA GLU A 762 2.24 46.59 17.50
C GLU A 762 3.32 45.68 16.86
N TYR A 763 3.12 44.36 16.90
CA TYR A 763 3.97 43.41 16.17
C TYR A 763 3.58 43.30 14.69
N LEU A 764 2.32 43.63 14.36
CA LEU A 764 1.72 43.60 13.04
C LEU A 764 0.86 44.84 12.84
N GLU A 765 0.66 45.23 11.59
CA GLU A 765 -0.32 46.24 11.21
C GLU A 765 -1.11 45.75 9.99
N ARG A 766 -2.33 46.26 9.82
CA ARG A 766 -3.10 46.04 8.59
C ARG A 766 -2.62 47.01 7.53
N SER A 767 -2.48 46.56 6.30
CA SER A 767 -2.11 47.43 5.19
C SER A 767 -3.12 48.57 5.00
N ALA A 768 -2.62 49.77 4.73
CA ALA A 768 -3.44 50.94 4.42
C ALA A 768 -4.26 50.78 3.12
N GLU A 769 -3.84 49.87 2.23
CA GLU A 769 -4.46 49.66 0.92
C GLU A 769 -5.55 48.57 0.94
N SER A 770 -5.55 47.67 1.95
CA SER A 770 -6.50 46.55 2.03
C SER A 770 -6.59 45.98 3.44
N ASN A 771 -7.82 45.88 3.97
CA ASN A 771 -8.11 45.24 5.26
C ASN A 771 -7.79 43.74 5.31
N ASN A 772 -7.50 43.12 4.16
CA ASN A 772 -7.18 41.69 4.03
C ASN A 772 -5.66 41.41 3.91
N THR A 773 -4.81 42.44 4.01
CA THR A 773 -3.35 42.32 3.78
C THR A 773 -2.54 42.76 4.99
#